data_AF-A0A3L8DM35-F1
#
_entry.id   AF-A0A3L8DM35-F1
#
_cell.length_a   1.000
_cell.length_b   1.000
_cell.length_c   1.000
_cell.angle_alpha   90.00
_cell.angle_beta   90.00
_cell.angle_gamma   90.00
#
_symmetry.space_group_name_H-M   'P 1'
#
loop_
_entity.id
_entity.type
_entity.pdbx_description
1 polymer ?
#
loop_
_entity_poly.entity_id
_entity_poly.type
_entity_poly.pdbx_seq_one_letter_code
_entity_poly.pdbx_strand_id
1 'polypeptide(L)'
;MGRHCCVKGCTTGVNLPSHIFPKDVILLNKWKKAIFGEGYSENIQGLTDEQLRKCVVCYKHFADSDYVETYRLRRLKAGVIPSLHLPNHSNNNSEVNDNDSETSNSKNSSNNANNAEHHIKNVTTEVISTRMEVTTKKDPTVEKIEGIGAMREEQSVREVSQSMKNLLNGNSSVSSPSESELQFQEPRFSGLRHLEPPELVKLGTQEPILPEAKLAEARSPKSGSFLPKNSTHSLLELHNLLQGKYFHKFTPKIWNLYKLCCILKKKQEAVAKRQLTFCERVRQAKKYGKSPAIEKLLSSLTPIQRTFLQMQMKATKYAPKDRRFTLDEKIAALSIMKQSSKCYQYLTQVFNLPSTCTLQSILQTVNIHPGPIPFVNRRLKKRVKLMKEREKVCFVTWDEMLLQPHLDYDTRKKHILGFEDFGKMRCARFADHALVFMVHGIQSGWKFPLAYYFCDGAAQTDQLVEWIKTVAKIIIDSGLHLVALICNDGKRNITAVNKLKLESAKLKSKREQLYYGNITVNEQDIIPLYDPPHLIKGIRNNLLNGDLEFDRAEGEEQKYASWEIIEQAYHMDLTHNVYRLMPKITADHVIKNRVKIKKVKTATQVLSMTMGGFIHHHTKLEDLLLLAGCVNTINGPLKMPKKKGRDTAEIIFFFDQLFDSVNGHTLRPEKLLRVAVSYNSSHLEFWETAIKKLRRMRFIDSKDKSPLRDSTVLKNWIYTIKGFRKLWIILKKYQFKYLKPRILNQDSLRHFFGQIKSLSKRYGNPTCAEFESSFKILLINNLSSPRTVGNHSQNKMDGPLLFTLKRLIYRAQRMNDNGMRENLQISDMEIDKPLDTTHNYINICNSIAARILNDSRIKGCNICKNLLTSTVKSDLISNEHLLKMFKDADNILRQRMSSVCYMHHTALMLETELYMQMDLLWLNCQQHNSFLKELVISYIIVFYIYKWCDGINDILTGEHDNLS
;
A
#
# COMPACT_ATOMS: atom_id res chain seq x y z
N MET A 1 17.26 -4.44 20.96
CA MET A 1 17.60 -5.32 22.09
C MET A 1 17.87 -6.70 21.53
N GLY A 2 19.13 -7.13 21.51
CA GLY A 2 19.46 -8.51 21.17
C GLY A 2 19.02 -9.46 22.29
N ARG A 3 19.03 -10.77 22.05
CA ARG A 3 18.75 -11.79 23.07
C ARG A 3 20.06 -12.49 23.44
N HIS A 4 20.33 -12.67 24.74
CA HIS A 4 21.50 -13.40 25.22
C HIS A 4 21.30 -14.92 25.07
N CYS A 5 22.41 -15.64 24.90
CA CYS A 5 22.41 -17.11 24.89
C CYS A 5 21.93 -17.65 26.24
N CYS A 6 21.04 -18.64 26.24
CA CYS A 6 20.49 -19.23 27.47
C CYS A 6 21.33 -20.38 28.05
N VAL A 7 22.43 -20.77 27.40
CA VAL A 7 23.35 -21.80 27.92
C VAL A 7 24.17 -21.23 29.08
N LYS A 8 24.13 -21.89 30.24
CA LYS A 8 24.84 -21.45 31.46
C LYS A 8 26.34 -21.37 31.20
N GLY A 9 26.97 -20.25 31.56
CA GLY A 9 28.41 -20.01 31.34
C GLY A 9 28.79 -19.47 29.95
N CYS A 10 27.83 -19.25 29.06
CA CYS A 10 28.11 -18.70 27.73
C CYS A 10 28.31 -17.17 27.78
N THR A 11 29.53 -16.69 27.48
CA THR A 11 29.91 -15.26 27.49
C THR A 11 29.60 -14.52 26.18
N THR A 12 28.77 -15.09 25.31
CA THR A 12 28.53 -14.54 23.96
C THR A 12 27.69 -13.25 23.98
N GLY A 13 28.13 -12.25 23.21
CA GLY A 13 27.48 -10.94 23.10
C GLY A 13 26.12 -10.99 22.38
N VAL A 14 25.30 -9.97 22.62
CA VAL A 14 23.85 -9.92 22.31
C VAL A 14 23.49 -9.94 20.80
N ASN A 15 24.48 -9.86 19.90
CA ASN A 15 24.29 -9.67 18.45
C ASN A 15 24.81 -10.84 17.59
N LEU A 16 25.10 -12.00 18.18
CA LEU A 16 25.62 -13.16 17.43
C LEU A 16 24.51 -14.05 16.84
N PRO A 17 24.78 -14.80 15.76
CA PRO A 17 23.83 -15.75 15.21
C PRO A 17 23.37 -16.77 16.26
N SER A 18 22.06 -16.94 16.40
CA SER A 18 21.47 -17.77 17.43
C SER A 18 20.21 -18.46 16.95
N HIS A 19 19.94 -19.64 17.48
CA HIS A 19 18.79 -20.47 17.19
C HIS A 19 17.78 -20.42 18.33
N ILE A 20 16.50 -20.34 17.97
CA ILE A 20 15.40 -20.47 18.92
C ILE A 20 15.11 -21.96 19.11
N PHE A 21 14.60 -22.33 20.28
CA PHE A 21 14.13 -23.68 20.55
C PHE A 21 13.15 -24.20 19.47
N PRO A 22 13.28 -25.47 19.03
CA PRO A 22 12.41 -26.07 18.02
C PRO A 22 10.92 -26.08 18.40
N LYS A 23 10.05 -26.11 17.38
CA LYS A 23 8.59 -26.28 17.58
C LYS A 23 8.18 -27.73 17.86
N ASP A 24 8.97 -28.68 17.39
CA ASP A 24 8.78 -30.11 17.62
C ASP A 24 9.02 -30.41 19.11
N VAL A 25 8.01 -30.97 19.77
CA VAL A 25 8.02 -31.26 21.22
C VAL A 25 9.11 -32.27 21.59
N ILE A 26 9.38 -33.26 20.73
CA ILE A 26 10.39 -34.29 20.97
C ILE A 26 11.78 -33.65 20.91
N LEU A 27 12.04 -32.85 19.88
CA LEU A 27 13.34 -32.19 19.72
C LEU A 27 13.55 -31.07 20.75
N LEU A 28 12.49 -30.35 21.13
CA LEU A 28 12.49 -29.38 22.21
C LEU A 28 12.92 -30.02 23.54
N ASN A 29 12.38 -31.19 23.87
CA ASN A 29 12.77 -31.93 25.08
C ASN A 29 14.23 -32.42 25.02
N LYS A 30 14.72 -32.83 23.84
CA LYS A 30 16.14 -33.16 23.67
C LYS A 30 17.06 -31.94 23.88
N TRP A 31 16.67 -30.76 23.39
CA TRP A 31 17.43 -29.52 23.62
C TRP A 31 17.42 -29.10 25.10
N LYS A 32 16.27 -29.25 25.78
CA LYS A 32 16.18 -29.02 27.24
C LYS A 32 17.16 -29.92 27.99
N LYS A 33 17.16 -31.22 27.68
CA LYS A 33 18.05 -32.20 28.32
C LYS A 33 19.53 -31.88 28.05
N ALA A 34 19.88 -31.53 26.81
CA ALA A 34 21.27 -31.22 26.45
C ALA A 34 21.80 -29.95 27.11
N ILE A 35 21.01 -28.87 27.17
CA ILE A 35 21.47 -27.57 27.66
C ILE A 35 21.49 -27.50 29.19
N PHE A 36 20.53 -28.15 29.85
CA PHE A 36 20.31 -28.02 31.29
C PHE A 36 20.74 -29.24 32.11
N GLY A 37 21.15 -30.35 31.47
CA GLY A 37 21.68 -31.55 32.14
C GLY A 37 20.64 -32.47 32.78
N GLU A 38 21.08 -33.66 33.22
CA GLU A 38 20.31 -34.51 34.14
C GLU A 38 20.53 -34.01 35.57
N GLY A 39 19.58 -33.23 36.07
CA GLY A 39 19.72 -32.48 37.32
C GLY A 39 19.17 -31.07 37.13
N TYR A 40 17.84 -30.99 37.16
CA TYR A 40 17.05 -29.76 37.00
C TYR A 40 17.62 -28.59 37.82
N SER A 41 18.10 -27.53 37.16
CA SER A 41 18.39 -26.28 37.86
C SER A 41 17.10 -25.51 38.15
N GLU A 42 16.88 -25.14 39.41
CA GLU A 42 15.65 -24.50 39.96
C GLU A 42 15.24 -23.18 39.28
N ASN A 43 16.12 -22.51 38.52
CA ASN A 43 15.83 -21.20 37.92
C ASN A 43 15.09 -21.23 36.56
N ILE A 44 14.74 -22.41 36.03
CA ILE A 44 14.02 -22.56 34.74
C ILE A 44 12.78 -23.48 34.85
N GLN A 45 12.52 -24.09 36.02
CA GLN A 45 11.40 -25.00 36.25
C GLN A 45 10.01 -24.37 36.07
N GLY A 46 9.88 -23.04 36.13
CA GLY A 46 8.61 -22.33 35.96
C GLY A 46 8.29 -21.88 34.53
N LEU A 47 9.16 -22.12 33.54
CA LEU A 47 8.98 -21.58 32.19
C LEU A 47 8.12 -22.51 31.33
N THR A 48 6.98 -22.01 30.87
CA THR A 48 6.12 -22.71 29.90
C THR A 48 6.86 -22.92 28.58
N ASP A 49 6.42 -23.89 27.77
CA ASP A 49 6.97 -24.11 26.42
C ASP A 49 6.89 -22.85 25.54
N GLU A 50 5.94 -21.94 25.80
CA GLU A 50 5.87 -20.63 25.15
C GLU A 50 6.96 -19.65 25.58
N GLN A 51 7.40 -19.72 26.84
CA GLN A 51 8.46 -18.87 27.36
C GLN A 51 9.84 -19.37 26.91
N LEU A 52 10.06 -20.68 26.83
CA LEU A 52 11.29 -21.27 26.29
C LEU A 52 11.52 -20.96 24.81
N ARG A 53 10.43 -20.83 24.02
CA ARG A 53 10.49 -20.35 22.63
C ARG A 53 10.93 -18.88 22.50
N LYS A 54 11.09 -18.14 23.60
CA LYS A 54 11.68 -16.80 23.60
C LYS A 54 13.19 -16.81 23.86
N CYS A 55 13.72 -17.90 24.41
CA CYS A 55 15.16 -18.12 24.61
C CYS A 55 15.88 -18.42 23.30
N VAL A 56 17.20 -18.14 23.27
CA VAL A 56 18.06 -18.41 22.11
C VAL A 56 19.34 -19.11 22.52
N VAL A 57 19.86 -19.96 21.65
CA VAL A 57 21.13 -20.68 21.80
C VAL A 57 22.06 -20.22 20.68
N CYS A 58 23.23 -19.70 21.00
CA CYS A 58 24.14 -19.18 19.99
C CYS A 58 24.78 -20.29 19.15
N TYR A 59 25.28 -19.94 17.96
CA TYR A 59 25.88 -20.88 17.02
C TYR A 59 27.07 -21.70 17.57
N LYS A 60 27.75 -21.22 18.63
CA LYS A 60 28.92 -21.90 19.22
C LYS A 60 28.59 -23.25 19.87
N HIS A 61 27.31 -23.52 20.16
CA HIS A 61 26.91 -24.78 20.79
C HIS A 61 26.59 -25.90 19.78
N PHE A 62 26.87 -25.68 18.49
CA PHE A 62 26.65 -26.63 17.40
C PHE A 62 27.93 -26.74 16.56
N ALA A 63 28.21 -27.93 16.02
CA ALA A 63 29.36 -28.13 15.14
C ALA A 63 29.10 -27.48 13.76
N ASP A 64 30.15 -27.08 13.04
CA ASP A 64 29.97 -26.50 11.70
C ASP A 64 29.36 -27.51 10.70
N SER A 65 29.53 -28.82 10.94
CA SER A 65 28.90 -29.92 10.19
C SER A 65 27.39 -30.07 10.44
N ASP A 66 26.85 -29.47 11.50
CA ASP A 66 25.43 -29.50 11.84
C ASP A 66 24.59 -28.56 11.00
N TYR A 67 25.23 -27.66 10.24
CA TYR A 67 24.55 -26.69 9.39
C TYR A 67 24.31 -27.23 7.98
N VAL A 68 23.20 -26.81 7.40
CA VAL A 68 22.91 -27.02 5.97
C VAL A 68 23.77 -26.03 5.19
N GLU A 69 24.53 -26.50 4.20
CA GLU A 69 25.33 -25.67 3.30
C GLU A 69 24.41 -24.72 2.50
N THR A 70 24.16 -23.53 3.06
CA THR A 70 23.31 -22.51 2.44
C THR A 70 23.94 -21.13 2.60
N TYR A 71 24.18 -20.46 1.48
CA TYR A 71 25.00 -19.25 1.35
C TYR A 71 24.53 -17.98 2.10
N ARG A 72 23.45 -18.01 2.89
CA ARG A 72 22.88 -16.78 3.52
C ARG A 72 22.35 -16.92 4.94
N LEU A 73 22.13 -18.13 5.46
CA LEU A 73 21.59 -18.34 6.81
C LEU A 73 22.25 -19.58 7.41
N ARG A 74 22.85 -19.46 8.60
CA ARG A 74 23.22 -20.62 9.42
C ARG A 74 21.90 -21.30 9.82
N ARG A 75 21.54 -22.41 9.18
CA ARG A 75 20.36 -23.22 9.47
C ARG A 75 20.81 -24.62 9.85
N LEU A 76 20.35 -25.11 11.01
CA LEU A 76 20.66 -26.46 11.47
C LEU A 76 19.95 -27.50 10.60
N LYS A 77 20.61 -28.65 10.37
CA LYS A 77 20.00 -29.85 9.80
C LYS A 77 18.85 -30.34 10.68
N ALA A 78 17.91 -31.09 10.11
CA ALA A 78 16.77 -31.60 10.85
C ALA A 78 17.23 -32.55 11.97
N GLY A 79 16.69 -32.38 13.17
CA GLY A 79 16.98 -33.26 14.33
C GLY A 79 18.27 -32.95 15.10
N VAL A 80 19.05 -31.94 14.71
CA VAL A 80 20.28 -31.54 15.41
C VAL A 80 19.97 -31.05 16.82
N ILE A 81 20.83 -31.42 17.77
CA ILE A 81 20.82 -30.97 19.17
C ILE A 81 22.14 -30.22 19.48
N PRO A 82 22.12 -29.23 20.38
CA PRO A 82 23.36 -28.59 20.82
C PRO A 82 24.24 -29.64 21.52
N SER A 83 25.53 -29.62 21.23
CA SER A 83 26.49 -30.64 21.68
C SER A 83 27.82 -30.04 22.16
N LEU A 84 28.13 -28.79 21.82
CA LEU A 84 29.41 -28.15 22.14
C LEU A 84 29.29 -27.12 23.27
N HIS A 85 30.33 -27.04 24.11
CA HIS A 85 30.45 -26.05 25.19
C HIS A 85 29.23 -26.01 26.13
N LEU A 86 28.76 -27.18 26.55
CA LEU A 86 27.63 -27.34 27.46
C LEU A 86 28.12 -27.48 28.92
N PRO A 87 27.28 -27.14 29.92
CA PRO A 87 27.71 -27.03 31.32
C PRO A 87 28.18 -28.34 31.98
N ASN A 88 27.90 -29.50 31.39
CA ASN A 88 28.13 -30.83 31.98
C ASN A 88 29.23 -31.65 31.29
N HIS A 89 30.34 -31.01 30.92
CA HIS A 89 31.60 -31.74 30.72
C HIS A 89 32.76 -30.92 31.30
N SER A 90 33.03 -31.14 32.59
CA SER A 90 34.30 -30.77 33.21
C SER A 90 35.15 -32.03 33.36
N ASN A 91 36.24 -32.05 32.57
CA ASN A 91 37.53 -32.72 32.74
C ASN A 91 37.59 -34.14 33.30
N ASN A 92 38.24 -35.03 32.55
CA ASN A 92 39.26 -35.90 33.12
C ASN A 92 40.49 -35.94 32.19
N ASN A 93 41.62 -35.52 32.77
CA ASN A 93 43.01 -35.91 32.54
C ASN A 93 43.70 -35.59 31.21
N SER A 94 44.58 -34.59 31.32
CA SER A 94 46.01 -34.62 31.01
C SER A 94 46.63 -35.91 30.41
N GLU A 95 47.55 -35.63 29.49
CA GLU A 95 48.84 -36.31 29.29
C GLU A 95 48.93 -37.54 28.39
N VAL A 96 49.89 -37.42 27.44
CA VAL A 96 50.71 -38.47 26.79
C VAL A 96 49.96 -39.30 25.74
N ASN A 97 50.20 -39.04 24.45
CA ASN A 97 51.21 -39.67 23.58
C ASN A 97 51.07 -41.20 23.42
N ASP A 98 51.19 -41.57 22.15
CA ASP A 98 51.68 -42.83 21.60
C ASP A 98 50.70 -43.97 21.26
N ASN A 99 50.76 -44.26 19.96
CA ASN A 99 50.85 -45.56 19.30
C ASN A 99 49.59 -46.41 19.10
N ASP A 100 49.18 -46.38 17.83
CA ASP A 100 49.19 -47.53 16.91
C ASP A 100 48.78 -48.90 17.42
N SER A 101 47.83 -49.44 16.64
CA SER A 101 47.77 -50.83 16.18
C SER A 101 47.46 -51.88 17.24
N GLU A 102 46.78 -52.97 16.97
CA GLU A 102 46.01 -53.50 15.86
C GLU A 102 45.45 -54.79 16.46
N THR A 103 44.23 -55.18 16.06
CA THR A 103 43.82 -56.58 15.91
C THR A 103 43.78 -57.47 17.17
N SER A 104 42.90 -58.46 17.33
CA SER A 104 41.90 -59.07 16.46
C SER A 104 41.08 -60.05 17.29
N ASN A 105 39.97 -60.49 16.68
CA ASN A 105 39.42 -61.85 16.77
C ASN A 105 38.69 -62.25 18.07
N SER A 106 37.55 -62.94 18.04
CA SER A 106 36.81 -63.56 16.93
C SER A 106 35.51 -64.20 17.44
N LYS A 107 34.49 -64.24 16.54
CA LYS A 107 33.60 -65.38 16.20
C LYS A 107 32.60 -65.88 17.28
N ASN A 108 31.29 -65.74 17.04
CA ASN A 108 30.35 -66.65 16.31
C ASN A 108 29.47 -67.39 17.36
N SER A 109 28.20 -67.74 17.18
CA SER A 109 27.25 -67.78 16.05
C SER A 109 25.83 -68.13 16.58
N SER A 110 24.81 -67.90 15.74
CA SER A 110 23.56 -68.69 15.53
C SER A 110 22.54 -68.85 16.69
N ASN A 111 21.22 -68.94 16.53
CA ASN A 111 20.23 -68.95 15.43
C ASN A 111 18.83 -68.89 16.08
N ASN A 112 17.80 -68.29 15.44
CA ASN A 112 16.51 -68.95 15.09
C ASN A 112 15.41 -68.00 14.56
N ALA A 113 15.01 -68.27 13.30
CA ALA A 113 13.67 -68.60 12.79
C ALA A 113 12.46 -67.62 12.80
N ASN A 114 12.07 -67.24 11.56
CA ASN A 114 10.78 -67.51 10.86
C ASN A 114 9.66 -66.45 10.66
N ASN A 115 9.34 -66.31 9.37
CA ASN A 115 8.04 -66.11 8.68
C ASN A 115 7.37 -64.71 8.67
N ALA A 116 6.75 -64.21 7.58
CA ALA A 116 6.51 -64.70 6.22
C ALA A 116 6.14 -63.54 5.25
N GLU A 117 6.69 -63.63 4.04
CA GLU A 117 6.07 -63.55 2.69
C GLU A 117 5.31 -62.35 2.05
N HIS A 118 5.57 -62.32 0.73
CA HIS A 118 4.88 -61.76 -0.45
C HIS A 118 5.14 -60.28 -0.83
N HIS A 119 6.12 -59.99 -1.73
CA HIS A 119 6.13 -60.13 -3.22
C HIS A 119 5.37 -58.97 -3.91
N ILE A 120 5.85 -58.30 -4.96
CA ILE A 120 6.69 -58.64 -6.13
C ILE A 120 7.35 -57.31 -6.59
N LYS A 121 8.69 -57.24 -6.72
CA LYS A 121 9.48 -57.51 -7.95
C LYS A 121 9.20 -56.45 -9.04
N ASN A 122 10.17 -55.85 -9.74
CA ASN A 122 11.43 -56.42 -10.22
C ASN A 122 12.22 -55.32 -10.96
N VAL A 123 13.57 -55.33 -10.89
CA VAL A 123 14.53 -55.67 -12.00
C VAL A 123 15.26 -54.40 -12.47
N THR A 124 16.57 -54.31 -12.66
CA THR A 124 17.80 -55.15 -12.52
C THR A 124 18.96 -54.14 -12.63
N THR A 125 20.05 -54.22 -11.86
CA THR A 125 21.30 -54.93 -12.17
C THR A 125 21.88 -54.50 -13.52
N GLU A 126 23.06 -53.89 -13.62
CA GLU A 126 24.39 -54.53 -13.66
C GLU A 126 25.41 -53.44 -14.06
N VAL A 127 26.73 -53.46 -13.84
CA VAL A 127 27.69 -54.22 -13.01
C VAL A 127 29.09 -53.70 -13.41
N ILE A 128 30.08 -53.76 -12.50
CA ILE A 128 31.54 -53.96 -12.77
C ILE A 128 32.30 -52.80 -13.49
N SER A 129 33.55 -52.43 -13.18
CA SER A 129 34.57 -52.86 -12.21
C SER A 129 35.88 -52.11 -12.53
N THR A 130 36.69 -51.83 -11.49
CA THR A 130 38.18 -51.84 -11.43
C THR A 130 39.00 -50.91 -12.36
N ARG A 131 40.23 -50.48 -12.06
CA ARG A 131 41.19 -50.63 -10.93
C ARG A 131 42.27 -49.54 -11.08
N MET A 132 42.87 -49.16 -9.94
CA MET A 132 44.30 -48.96 -9.58
C MET A 132 45.31 -48.54 -10.70
N GLU A 133 46.33 -47.69 -10.46
CA GLU A 133 47.45 -47.78 -9.50
C GLU A 133 48.09 -46.38 -9.33
N VAL A 134 48.37 -45.88 -8.11
CA VAL A 134 49.59 -46.04 -7.27
C VAL A 134 50.88 -45.51 -7.93
N THR A 135 51.50 -44.48 -7.35
CA THR A 135 52.84 -44.56 -6.72
C THR A 135 53.27 -43.24 -6.08
N THR A 136 54.09 -43.41 -5.05
CA THR A 136 54.49 -42.52 -3.96
C THR A 136 55.90 -41.95 -4.15
N LYS A 137 56.30 -41.08 -3.19
CA LYS A 137 57.65 -40.68 -2.72
C LYS A 137 57.93 -39.20 -2.96
N LYS A 138 58.63 -38.45 -2.11
CA LYS A 138 59.20 -38.59 -0.76
C LYS A 138 59.71 -37.17 -0.41
N ASP A 139 59.52 -36.75 0.83
CA ASP A 139 60.28 -35.67 1.51
C ASP A 139 61.76 -36.11 1.72
N PRO A 140 62.76 -35.24 2.07
CA PRO A 140 62.66 -34.37 3.27
C PRO A 140 63.55 -33.09 3.37
N THR A 141 63.26 -32.25 4.39
CA THR A 141 64.13 -31.55 5.41
C THR A 141 65.52 -30.99 5.00
N VAL A 142 66.14 -29.90 5.51
CA VAL A 142 66.12 -29.01 6.70
C VAL A 142 67.29 -28.00 6.41
N GLU A 143 67.32 -26.70 6.74
CA GLU A 143 67.66 -26.10 8.04
C GLU A 143 67.84 -24.56 7.94
N LYS A 144 67.80 -23.94 9.12
CA LYS A 144 67.89 -22.53 9.57
C LYS A 144 69.01 -21.64 9.03
N ILE A 145 68.77 -20.32 9.03
CA ILE A 145 69.67 -19.28 9.61
C ILE A 145 68.83 -18.17 10.29
N GLU A 146 69.24 -17.78 11.50
CA GLU A 146 68.73 -16.69 12.34
C GLU A 146 69.53 -15.38 12.18
N GLY A 147 68.88 -14.26 12.54
CA GLY A 147 69.49 -13.08 13.19
C GLY A 147 69.65 -11.82 12.33
N ILE A 148 69.56 -10.56 12.79
CA ILE A 148 69.30 -9.86 14.08
C ILE A 148 68.95 -8.40 13.68
N GLY A 149 68.13 -7.67 14.45
CA GLY A 149 68.12 -6.20 14.41
C GLY A 149 66.85 -5.51 14.96
N ALA A 150 66.85 -5.18 16.25
CA ALA A 150 65.84 -4.40 16.96
C ALA A 150 66.24 -2.92 17.10
N MET A 151 65.25 -2.01 17.30
CA MET A 151 65.21 -0.76 18.12
C MET A 151 63.98 0.08 17.66
N ARG A 152 62.85 0.14 18.41
CA ARG A 152 62.41 1.08 19.49
C ARG A 152 62.26 2.55 19.01
N GLU A 153 61.23 3.34 19.34
CA GLU A 153 60.40 3.41 20.56
C GLU A 153 59.10 4.23 20.35
N GLU A 154 58.22 4.14 21.34
CA GLU A 154 56.86 4.68 21.52
C GLU A 154 56.79 6.21 21.72
N GLN A 155 55.66 6.85 21.42
CA GLN A 155 54.96 7.75 22.37
C GLN A 155 53.59 8.27 21.91
N SER A 156 52.76 8.52 22.93
CA SER A 156 51.52 9.33 23.00
C SER A 156 50.16 8.63 22.89
N VAL A 157 49.92 7.75 23.87
CA VAL A 157 48.62 7.67 24.57
C VAL A 157 48.62 8.74 25.67
N ARG A 158 47.88 9.84 25.50
CA ARG A 158 47.39 10.75 26.55
C ARG A 158 46.54 11.83 25.86
N GLU A 159 45.33 12.05 26.38
CA GLU A 159 44.30 13.03 25.95
C GLU A 159 43.08 12.44 25.23
N VAL A 160 42.24 11.72 25.97
CA VAL A 160 40.74 11.81 25.90
C VAL A 160 40.14 11.35 27.27
N SER A 161 40.92 10.74 28.17
CA SER A 161 40.46 10.30 29.50
C SER A 161 40.28 11.41 30.55
N GLN A 162 39.95 12.64 30.12
CA GLN A 162 39.78 13.81 30.97
C GLN A 162 38.55 14.64 30.59
N SER A 163 37.36 14.01 30.46
CA SER A 163 36.11 14.79 30.44
C SER A 163 34.84 14.06 30.94
N MET A 164 34.96 12.90 31.59
CA MET A 164 33.80 12.21 32.20
C MET A 164 34.07 11.75 33.64
N LYS A 165 34.82 12.56 34.41
CA LYS A 165 35.05 12.35 35.85
C LYS A 165 34.57 13.47 36.77
N ASN A 166 33.86 14.47 36.24
CA ASN A 166 33.24 15.52 37.04
C ASN A 166 31.75 15.60 36.71
N LEU A 167 30.92 14.84 37.43
CA LEU A 167 29.52 15.17 37.78
C LEU A 167 28.80 14.03 38.51
N LEU A 168 29.49 13.28 39.38
CA LEU A 168 28.84 12.43 40.37
C LEU A 168 29.70 12.41 41.64
N ASN A 169 29.47 13.39 42.51
CA ASN A 169 29.73 13.30 43.94
C ASN A 169 28.86 14.35 44.66
N GLY A 170 28.00 13.88 45.56
CA GLY A 170 27.03 14.68 46.32
C GLY A 170 26.02 13.77 47.01
N ASN A 171 26.46 13.22 48.13
CA ASN A 171 25.86 12.16 48.94
C ASN A 171 24.58 12.53 49.71
N SER A 172 23.98 11.45 50.24
CA SER A 172 23.31 11.30 51.55
C SER A 172 21.78 11.20 51.54
N SER A 173 21.10 10.33 52.30
CA SER A 173 21.44 9.07 52.99
C SER A 173 20.13 8.49 53.56
N VAL A 174 19.98 7.15 53.46
CA VAL A 174 19.42 6.21 54.46
C VAL A 174 17.96 6.33 54.92
N SER A 175 17.14 5.30 54.64
CA SER A 175 16.67 4.28 55.62
C SER A 175 15.56 3.39 55.04
N SER A 176 15.79 2.08 55.01
CA SER A 176 14.75 1.04 54.90
C SER A 176 13.95 0.92 56.20
N PRO A 177 12.69 0.45 56.14
CA PRO A 177 12.43 -0.81 56.86
C PRO A 177 11.42 -1.76 56.20
N SER A 178 11.74 -3.05 56.39
CA SER A 178 10.90 -4.21 56.73
C SER A 178 9.62 -4.56 55.98
N GLU A 179 9.60 -5.83 55.57
CA GLU A 179 8.44 -6.68 55.32
C GLU A 179 7.49 -6.75 56.53
N SER A 180 6.18 -6.79 56.25
CA SER A 180 5.17 -7.37 57.13
C SER A 180 4.00 -7.88 56.30
N GLU A 181 3.83 -9.20 56.28
CA GLU A 181 2.56 -9.86 55.95
C GLU A 181 1.49 -9.45 56.96
N LEU A 182 0.24 -9.24 56.52
CA LEU A 182 -0.97 -9.77 57.17
C LEU A 182 -2.25 -9.48 56.37
N GLN A 183 -3.12 -10.48 56.41
CA GLN A 183 -4.37 -10.70 55.67
C GLN A 183 -5.53 -9.74 56.04
N PHE A 184 -6.69 -10.01 55.41
CA PHE A 184 -8.10 -9.71 55.79
C PHE A 184 -8.83 -8.85 54.74
N GLN A 185 -10.06 -9.11 54.29
CA GLN A 185 -11.00 -10.24 54.36
C GLN A 185 -12.05 -9.96 53.27
N GLU A 186 -12.55 -10.98 52.56
CA GLU A 186 -13.82 -10.87 51.81
C GLU A 186 -14.99 -10.90 52.80
N PRO A 187 -16.11 -10.22 52.49
CA PRO A 187 -17.43 -10.69 52.87
C PRO A 187 -18.26 -11.03 51.63
N ARG A 188 -18.60 -12.33 51.51
CA ARG A 188 -19.89 -12.81 50.98
C ARG A 188 -20.96 -12.52 52.05
N PHE A 189 -22.23 -12.23 51.78
CA PHE A 189 -23.20 -13.09 51.10
C PHE A 189 -24.54 -12.34 50.90
N SER A 190 -25.19 -12.66 49.78
CA SER A 190 -26.64 -12.85 49.53
C SER A 190 -27.73 -11.98 50.17
N GLY A 191 -28.66 -11.52 49.32
CA GLY A 191 -30.08 -11.51 49.63
C GLY A 191 -30.96 -10.63 48.74
N LEU A 192 -31.99 -11.24 48.14
CA LEU A 192 -33.27 -10.66 47.66
C LEU A 192 -33.45 -10.29 46.17
N ARG A 193 -33.98 -11.30 45.46
CA ARG A 193 -35.21 -11.37 44.63
C ARG A 193 -35.49 -10.32 43.54
N HIS A 194 -35.79 -10.89 42.36
CA HIS A 194 -36.50 -10.36 41.20
C HIS A 194 -37.57 -9.30 41.48
N LEU A 195 -37.46 -8.16 40.78
CA LEU A 195 -38.58 -7.36 40.30
C LEU A 195 -38.21 -6.81 38.91
N GLU A 196 -39.05 -7.11 37.91
CA GLU A 196 -38.96 -6.59 36.54
C GLU A 196 -39.21 -5.07 36.50
N PRO A 197 -38.56 -4.30 35.60
CA PRO A 197 -38.93 -2.91 35.37
C PRO A 197 -40.05 -2.77 34.33
N PRO A 198 -41.07 -1.93 34.57
CA PRO A 198 -42.16 -1.69 33.63
C PRO A 198 -41.74 -0.81 32.44
N GLU A 199 -42.45 -1.02 31.33
CA GLU A 199 -42.35 -0.31 30.06
C GLU A 199 -42.46 1.22 30.20
N LEU A 200 -41.54 1.95 29.56
CA LEU A 200 -41.56 3.40 29.46
C LEU A 200 -41.91 3.86 28.04
N VAL A 201 -43.13 4.38 27.93
CA VAL A 201 -43.70 5.11 26.80
C VAL A 201 -42.82 6.30 26.41
N LYS A 202 -42.49 6.40 25.12
CA LYS A 202 -41.74 7.51 24.52
C LYS A 202 -42.65 8.73 24.33
N LEU A 203 -42.32 9.85 24.99
CA LEU A 203 -42.80 11.18 24.63
C LEU A 203 -41.61 12.00 24.12
N GLY A 204 -41.71 12.40 22.85
CA GLY A 204 -40.71 13.20 22.16
C GLY A 204 -40.62 14.61 22.74
N THR A 205 -39.39 15.09 22.90
CA THR A 205 -39.10 16.50 23.18
C THR A 205 -38.05 16.97 22.18
N GLN A 206 -38.47 17.88 21.31
CA GLN A 206 -37.58 18.70 20.49
C GLN A 206 -36.88 19.70 21.41
N GLU A 207 -35.55 19.73 21.40
CA GLU A 207 -34.77 20.80 22.04
C GLU A 207 -34.75 22.03 21.11
N PRO A 208 -35.16 23.23 21.58
CA PRO A 208 -34.97 24.46 20.83
C PRO A 208 -33.54 25.00 21.01
N ILE A 209 -33.01 25.47 19.88
CA ILE A 209 -31.73 26.14 19.69
C ILE A 209 -31.73 27.49 20.43
N LEU A 210 -30.74 27.73 21.29
CA LEU A 210 -30.50 29.02 21.94
C LEU A 210 -29.30 29.74 21.25
N PRO A 211 -29.46 30.96 20.73
CA PRO A 211 -28.34 31.78 20.27
C PRO A 211 -27.62 32.48 21.43
N GLU A 212 -26.31 32.64 21.27
CA GLU A 212 -25.42 33.42 22.15
C GLU A 212 -25.84 34.90 22.23
N ALA A 213 -26.04 35.42 23.45
CA ALA A 213 -26.13 36.86 23.71
C ALA A 213 -25.13 37.27 24.81
N LYS A 214 -24.42 38.35 24.51
CA LYS A 214 -23.26 38.91 25.21
C LYS A 214 -23.65 39.61 26.52
N LEU A 215 -22.70 39.67 27.45
CA LEU A 215 -22.74 40.45 28.69
C LEU A 215 -23.02 41.94 28.44
N ALA A 216 -23.86 42.54 29.30
CA ALA A 216 -23.77 43.95 29.68
C ALA A 216 -24.25 44.12 31.14
N GLU A 217 -23.42 44.79 31.95
CA GLU A 217 -23.70 45.24 33.32
C GLU A 217 -24.57 46.51 33.29
N ALA A 218 -25.46 46.69 34.29
CA ALA A 218 -25.57 47.90 35.12
C ALA A 218 -26.93 48.06 35.86
N ARG A 219 -26.81 48.25 37.18
CA ARG A 219 -27.47 49.23 38.07
C ARG A 219 -29.00 49.19 38.30
N SER A 220 -29.33 49.24 39.60
CA SER A 220 -30.64 49.55 40.18
C SER A 220 -31.07 51.00 39.92
N PRO A 221 -32.39 51.28 39.89
CA PRO A 221 -32.94 52.14 40.95
C PRO A 221 -34.38 51.83 41.42
N LYS A 222 -34.58 52.33 42.64
CA LYS A 222 -35.73 52.61 43.52
C LYS A 222 -37.15 52.75 42.92
N SER A 223 -38.08 52.16 43.69
CA SER A 223 -39.46 52.54 44.04
C SER A 223 -40.13 53.71 43.30
N GLY A 224 -41.24 53.40 42.64
CA GLY A 224 -42.27 54.35 42.22
C GLY A 224 -43.49 53.59 41.73
N SER A 225 -44.59 53.69 42.48
CA SER A 225 -45.89 53.09 42.23
C SER A 225 -46.47 53.44 40.86
N PHE A 226 -46.92 52.45 40.08
CA PHE A 226 -48.15 52.49 39.27
C PHE A 226 -48.46 51.06 38.82
N LEU A 227 -49.64 50.56 39.17
CA LEU A 227 -50.21 49.30 38.67
C LEU A 227 -50.70 49.51 37.22
N PRO A 228 -50.24 48.73 36.23
CA PRO A 228 -50.95 48.56 34.97
C PRO A 228 -51.65 47.20 34.94
N LYS A 229 -52.92 47.21 34.54
CA LYS A 229 -53.73 46.03 34.27
C LYS A 229 -53.03 45.14 33.22
N ASN A 230 -53.07 43.83 33.45
CA ASN A 230 -52.51 42.71 32.67
C ASN A 230 -51.01 42.41 32.90
N SER A 231 -50.64 42.00 34.11
CA SER A 231 -49.38 41.29 34.38
C SER A 231 -49.59 39.78 34.42
N THR A 232 -49.11 39.07 33.40
CA THR A 232 -48.84 37.63 33.49
C THR A 232 -47.69 37.44 34.47
N HIS A 233 -48.01 37.33 35.76
CA HIS A 233 -47.01 36.94 36.76
C HIS A 233 -46.43 35.59 36.37
N SER A 234 -45.10 35.45 36.43
CA SER A 234 -44.52 34.12 36.28
C SER A 234 -45.06 33.23 37.41
N LEU A 235 -45.36 31.96 37.12
CA LEU A 235 -45.88 31.00 38.12
C LEU A 235 -44.98 30.92 39.38
N LEU A 236 -43.70 31.28 39.25
CA LEU A 236 -42.71 31.31 40.32
C LEU A 236 -42.84 32.55 41.22
N GLU A 237 -43.18 33.72 40.68
CA GLU A 237 -43.51 34.91 41.46
C GLU A 237 -44.80 34.72 42.25
N LEU A 238 -45.79 34.06 41.64
CA LEU A 238 -47.04 33.69 42.31
C LEU A 238 -46.80 32.74 43.49
N HIS A 239 -45.87 31.78 43.34
CA HIS A 239 -45.47 30.88 44.42
C HIS A 239 -44.83 31.63 45.61
N ASN A 240 -44.00 32.65 45.35
CA ASN A 240 -43.36 33.43 46.41
C ASN A 240 -44.35 34.37 47.14
N LEU A 241 -45.32 34.93 46.42
CA LEU A 241 -46.42 35.74 46.99
C LEU A 241 -47.39 34.93 47.86
N LEU A 242 -47.55 33.63 47.57
CA LEU A 242 -48.49 32.73 48.26
C LEU A 242 -47.90 32.03 49.49
N GLN A 243 -46.65 32.32 49.87
CA GLN A 243 -46.07 31.80 51.11
C GLN A 243 -46.81 32.35 52.34
N GLY A 244 -47.72 31.54 52.90
CA GLY A 244 -48.13 31.62 54.29
C GLY A 244 -49.31 32.51 54.64
N LYS A 245 -49.71 33.50 53.81
CA LYS A 245 -50.65 34.54 54.28
C LYS A 245 -52.12 34.42 53.86
N TYR A 246 -52.50 33.55 52.92
CA TYR A 246 -53.91 33.47 52.44
C TYR A 246 -54.42 32.06 52.09
N PHE A 247 -53.88 31.00 52.72
CA PHE A 247 -54.32 29.61 52.44
C PHE A 247 -55.83 29.39 52.65
N HIS A 248 -56.45 30.13 53.57
CA HIS A 248 -57.88 30.09 53.86
C HIS A 248 -58.78 30.65 52.74
N LYS A 249 -58.22 31.31 51.71
CA LYS A 249 -58.95 31.85 50.55
C LYS A 249 -58.71 31.07 49.25
N PHE A 250 -58.05 29.91 49.32
CA PHE A 250 -57.74 29.14 48.12
C PHE A 250 -58.97 28.39 47.63
N THR A 251 -59.42 28.72 46.42
CA THR A 251 -60.36 27.86 45.70
C THR A 251 -59.64 26.59 45.21
N PRO A 252 -60.36 25.48 44.92
CA PRO A 252 -59.75 24.24 44.44
C PRO A 252 -58.84 24.41 43.20
N LYS A 253 -59.19 25.35 42.30
CA LYS A 253 -58.37 25.71 41.14
C LYS A 253 -57.03 26.35 41.53
N ILE A 254 -57.03 27.24 42.53
CA ILE A 254 -55.81 27.89 43.03
C ILE A 254 -54.91 26.86 43.73
N TRP A 255 -55.50 25.90 44.45
CA TRP A 255 -54.75 24.80 45.08
C TRP A 255 -54.03 23.92 44.04
N ASN A 256 -54.70 23.60 42.92
CA ASN A 256 -54.08 22.85 41.84
C ASN A 256 -52.93 23.62 41.16
N LEU A 257 -53.10 24.93 40.94
CA LEU A 257 -52.03 25.78 40.39
C LEU A 257 -50.82 25.86 41.34
N TYR A 258 -51.05 26.01 42.64
CA TYR A 258 -49.99 26.00 43.65
C TYR A 258 -49.22 24.67 43.68
N LYS A 259 -49.93 23.52 43.66
CA LYS A 259 -49.29 22.19 43.52
C LYS A 259 -48.43 22.10 42.26
N LEU A 260 -48.94 22.60 41.13
CA LEU A 260 -48.20 22.59 39.86
C LEU A 260 -46.92 23.45 39.96
N CYS A 261 -46.99 24.64 40.56
CA CYS A 261 -45.83 25.49 40.81
C CYS A 261 -44.78 24.80 41.68
N CYS A 262 -45.19 24.12 42.76
CA CYS A 262 -44.27 23.37 43.63
C CYS A 262 -43.57 22.23 42.86
N ILE A 263 -44.29 21.52 41.99
CA ILE A 263 -43.73 20.46 41.15
C ILE A 263 -42.73 21.06 40.13
N LEU A 264 -43.10 22.16 39.49
CA LEU A 264 -42.23 22.84 38.52
C LEU A 264 -40.95 23.38 39.18
N LYS A 265 -41.04 23.95 40.38
CA LYS A 265 -39.88 24.41 41.16
C LYS A 265 -38.94 23.26 41.50
N LYS A 266 -39.47 22.13 42.00
CA LYS A 266 -38.66 20.91 42.24
C LYS A 266 -37.99 20.41 40.96
N LYS A 267 -38.67 20.45 39.81
CA LYS A 267 -38.07 20.08 38.51
C LYS A 267 -36.97 21.06 38.09
N GLN A 268 -37.16 22.36 38.29
CA GLN A 268 -36.16 23.40 38.00
C GLN A 268 -34.90 23.23 38.85
N GLU A 269 -35.05 23.00 40.15
CA GLU A 269 -33.95 22.73 41.08
C GLU A 269 -33.18 21.44 40.69
N ALA A 270 -33.90 20.38 40.28
CA ALA A 270 -33.28 19.15 39.79
C ALA A 270 -32.49 19.37 38.48
N VAL A 271 -33.00 20.19 37.56
CA VAL A 271 -32.30 20.55 36.32
C VAL A 271 -31.05 21.38 36.62
N ALA A 272 -31.14 22.39 37.49
CA ALA A 272 -30.00 23.20 37.91
C ALA A 272 -28.90 22.36 38.56
N LYS A 273 -29.27 21.41 39.43
CA LYS A 273 -28.33 20.47 40.08
C LYS A 273 -27.66 19.53 39.08
N ARG A 274 -28.38 19.06 38.05
CA ARG A 274 -27.82 18.28 36.93
C ARG A 274 -26.85 19.10 36.06
N GLN A 275 -27.12 20.38 35.89
CA GLN A 275 -26.27 21.29 35.11
C GLN A 275 -24.96 21.62 35.85
N LEU A 276 -25.03 21.89 37.15
CA LEU A 276 -23.86 22.09 38.01
C LEU A 276 -22.94 20.85 38.04
N THR A 277 -23.51 19.66 38.26
CA THR A 277 -22.77 18.39 38.24
C THR A 277 -22.18 18.06 36.86
N PHE A 278 -22.80 18.51 35.77
CA PHE A 278 -22.20 18.42 34.43
C PHE A 278 -20.98 19.35 34.27
N CYS A 279 -21.09 20.62 34.70
CA CYS A 279 -19.99 21.57 34.68
C CYS A 279 -18.79 21.11 35.53
N GLU A 280 -19.05 20.51 36.70
CA GLU A 280 -18.01 19.92 37.56
C GLU A 280 -17.31 18.73 36.90
N ARG A 281 -18.06 17.81 36.29
CA ARG A 281 -17.47 16.69 35.52
C ARG A 281 -16.63 17.18 34.34
N VAL A 282 -17.03 18.26 33.67
CA VAL A 282 -16.24 18.89 32.60
C VAL A 282 -14.97 19.54 33.13
N ARG A 283 -15.02 20.22 34.29
CA ARG A 283 -13.84 20.78 34.96
C ARG A 283 -12.87 19.70 35.41
N GLN A 284 -13.36 18.62 36.01
CA GLN A 284 -12.54 17.47 36.41
C GLN A 284 -11.91 16.79 35.19
N ALA A 285 -12.66 16.56 34.10
CA ALA A 285 -12.13 16.00 32.86
C ALA A 285 -11.04 16.89 32.22
N LYS A 286 -11.19 18.23 32.29
CA LYS A 286 -10.14 19.19 31.87
C LYS A 286 -8.90 19.13 32.76
N LYS A 287 -9.05 18.80 34.05
CA LYS A 287 -7.95 18.65 35.02
C LYS A 287 -7.16 17.36 34.78
N TYR A 288 -7.83 16.24 34.49
CA TYR A 288 -7.18 14.95 34.16
C TYR A 288 -6.52 14.94 32.77
N GLY A 289 -7.08 15.67 31.79
CA GLY A 289 -6.49 15.80 30.45
C GLY A 289 -5.15 16.56 30.41
N LYS A 290 -4.83 17.34 31.45
CA LYS A 290 -3.60 18.13 31.60
C LYS A 290 -2.59 17.52 32.57
N SER A 291 -2.67 16.21 32.85
CA SER A 291 -1.62 15.53 33.61
C SER A 291 -0.31 15.62 32.82
N PRO A 292 0.79 16.15 33.41
CA PRO A 292 2.09 16.25 32.73
C PRO A 292 2.58 14.91 32.18
N ALA A 293 2.21 13.80 32.84
CA ALA A 293 2.54 12.45 32.40
C ALA A 293 1.82 12.04 31.10
N ILE A 294 0.55 12.41 30.97
CA ILE A 294 -0.25 12.13 29.75
C ILE A 294 0.21 13.03 28.61
N GLU A 295 0.50 14.30 28.86
CA GLU A 295 1.06 15.19 27.83
C GLU A 295 2.43 14.72 27.35
N LYS A 296 3.31 14.28 28.27
CA LYS A 296 4.60 13.68 27.93
C LYS A 296 4.42 12.41 27.10
N LEU A 297 3.50 11.53 27.45
CA LEU A 297 3.17 10.33 26.66
C LEU A 297 2.61 10.68 25.28
N LEU A 298 1.63 11.59 25.19
CA LEU A 298 1.05 11.99 23.91
C LEU A 298 2.10 12.67 23.02
N SER A 299 3.04 13.41 23.60
CA SER A 299 4.14 14.06 22.87
C SER A 299 5.13 13.07 22.24
N SER A 300 5.33 11.90 22.84
CA SER A 300 6.23 10.85 22.33
C SER A 300 5.58 9.97 21.25
N LEU A 301 4.24 9.99 21.12
CA LEU A 301 3.50 9.24 20.11
C LEU A 301 3.49 9.93 18.75
N THR A 302 3.48 9.13 17.68
CA THR A 302 3.23 9.62 16.32
C THR A 302 1.81 10.22 16.19
N PRO A 303 1.55 11.11 15.21
CA PRO A 303 0.22 11.71 15.03
C PRO A 303 -0.92 10.69 14.91
N ILE A 304 -0.68 9.56 14.23
CA ILE A 304 -1.68 8.49 14.06
C ILE A 304 -1.90 7.74 15.39
N GLN A 305 -0.83 7.38 16.10
CA GLN A 305 -0.95 6.73 17.42
C GLN A 305 -1.67 7.62 18.42
N ARG A 306 -1.35 8.93 18.43
CA ARG A 306 -2.03 9.92 19.25
C ARG A 306 -3.51 10.00 18.91
N THR A 307 -3.85 10.09 17.61
CA THR A 307 -5.25 10.12 17.14
C THR A 307 -6.00 8.85 17.55
N PHE A 308 -5.39 7.68 17.37
CA PHE A 308 -5.99 6.40 17.74
C PHE A 308 -6.23 6.30 19.25
N LEU A 309 -5.25 6.66 20.08
CA LEU A 309 -5.39 6.60 21.53
C LEU A 309 -6.46 7.58 22.04
N GLN A 310 -6.45 8.82 21.54
CA GLN A 310 -7.46 9.82 21.87
C GLN A 310 -8.87 9.36 21.46
N MET A 311 -9.01 8.73 20.29
CA MET A 311 -10.25 8.13 19.83
C MET A 311 -10.76 7.07 20.79
N GLN A 312 -9.88 6.16 21.26
CA GLN A 312 -10.28 5.13 22.23
C GLN A 312 -10.78 5.78 23.53
N MET A 313 -10.00 6.69 24.13
CA MET A 313 -10.34 7.35 25.39
C MET A 313 -11.66 8.14 25.30
N LYS A 314 -11.92 8.79 24.16
CA LYS A 314 -13.15 9.55 23.92
C LYS A 314 -14.35 8.62 23.76
N ALA A 315 -14.21 7.55 22.97
CA ALA A 315 -15.32 6.70 22.58
C ALA A 315 -15.77 5.73 23.68
N THR A 316 -14.90 5.36 24.63
CA THR A 316 -15.24 4.45 25.74
C THR A 316 -16.38 4.98 26.62
N LYS A 317 -16.57 6.30 26.67
CA LYS A 317 -17.63 6.94 27.47
C LYS A 317 -19.04 6.80 26.88
N TYR A 318 -19.17 6.27 25.66
CA TYR A 318 -20.42 6.26 24.91
C TYR A 318 -20.76 4.84 24.45
N ALA A 319 -22.06 4.53 24.47
CA ALA A 319 -22.60 3.30 23.91
C ALA A 319 -22.30 3.22 22.40
N PRO A 320 -22.21 2.03 21.79
CA PRO A 320 -21.83 1.86 20.39
C PRO A 320 -22.57 2.76 19.39
N LYS A 321 -23.89 2.96 19.58
CA LYS A 321 -24.75 3.78 18.70
C LYS A 321 -24.52 5.30 18.85
N ASP A 322 -23.96 5.72 19.98
CA ASP A 322 -23.76 7.13 20.33
C ASP A 322 -22.32 7.61 20.10
N ARG A 323 -21.42 6.70 19.68
CA ARG A 323 -20.05 7.06 19.35
C ARG A 323 -20.02 7.98 18.12
N ARG A 324 -19.30 9.10 18.23
CA ARG A 324 -19.10 10.06 17.15
C ARG A 324 -17.61 10.25 16.88
N PHE A 325 -17.20 9.85 15.69
CA PHE A 325 -15.82 9.91 15.24
C PHE A 325 -15.54 11.17 14.42
N THR A 326 -14.41 11.81 14.68
CA THR A 326 -13.91 12.94 13.88
C THR A 326 -13.46 12.47 12.50
N LEU A 327 -13.31 13.40 11.55
CA LEU A 327 -12.81 13.08 10.22
C LEU A 327 -11.39 12.46 10.27
N ASP A 328 -10.54 12.94 11.15
CA ASP A 328 -9.16 12.48 11.29
C ASP A 328 -9.09 11.05 11.82
N GLU A 329 -9.94 10.74 12.79
CA GLU A 329 -10.15 9.39 13.33
C GLU A 329 -10.67 8.44 12.25
N LYS A 330 -11.67 8.89 11.49
CA LYS A 330 -12.23 8.09 10.39
C LYS A 330 -11.22 7.87 9.26
N ILE A 331 -10.41 8.86 8.92
CA ILE A 331 -9.34 8.72 7.91
C ILE A 331 -8.26 7.74 8.38
N ALA A 332 -7.87 7.81 9.66
CA ALA A 332 -6.93 6.85 10.24
C ALA A 332 -7.50 5.42 10.18
N ALA A 333 -8.76 5.24 10.58
CA ALA A 333 -9.46 3.95 10.52
C ALA A 333 -9.62 3.43 9.08
N LEU A 334 -9.97 4.30 8.12
CA LEU A 334 -10.04 3.98 6.69
C LEU A 334 -8.71 3.47 6.14
N SER A 335 -7.61 4.06 6.59
CA SER A 335 -6.26 3.65 6.21
C SER A 335 -5.93 2.22 6.69
N ILE A 336 -6.49 1.80 7.82
CA ILE A 336 -6.33 0.43 8.35
C ILE A 336 -7.26 -0.54 7.60
N MET A 337 -8.53 -0.17 7.45
CA MET A 337 -9.55 -0.97 6.75
C MET A 337 -9.15 -1.37 5.34
N LYS A 338 -8.47 -0.47 4.63
CA LYS A 338 -8.07 -0.70 3.23
C LYS A 338 -6.78 -1.49 3.08
N GLN A 339 -5.99 -1.65 4.15
CA GLN A 339 -4.88 -2.60 4.15
C GLN A 339 -5.36 -4.03 4.36
N SER A 340 -6.33 -4.21 5.26
CA SER A 340 -6.97 -5.49 5.47
C SER A 340 -8.34 -5.29 6.09
N SER A 341 -9.39 -5.51 5.29
CA SER A 341 -10.77 -5.37 5.77
C SER A 341 -11.09 -6.45 6.80
N LYS A 342 -10.54 -7.66 6.66
CA LYS A 342 -10.67 -8.73 7.65
C LYS A 342 -10.03 -8.38 8.99
N CYS A 343 -8.80 -7.84 8.95
CA CYS A 343 -8.13 -7.37 10.16
C CYS A 343 -8.91 -6.24 10.80
N TYR A 344 -9.43 -5.29 10.01
CA TYR A 344 -10.23 -4.19 10.52
C TYR A 344 -11.53 -4.66 11.17
N GLN A 345 -12.24 -5.62 10.58
CA GLN A 345 -13.42 -6.25 11.18
C GLN A 345 -13.09 -6.85 12.55
N TYR A 346 -11.99 -7.61 12.67
CA TYR A 346 -11.51 -8.09 13.97
C TYR A 346 -11.19 -6.93 14.92
N LEU A 347 -10.46 -5.91 14.46
CA LEU A 347 -10.12 -4.75 15.28
C LEU A 347 -11.36 -3.98 15.76
N THR A 348 -12.47 -3.97 15.01
CA THR A 348 -13.72 -3.33 15.46
C THR A 348 -14.42 -4.08 16.59
N GLN A 349 -14.11 -5.36 16.78
CA GLN A 349 -14.57 -6.15 17.92
C GLN A 349 -13.74 -5.83 19.18
N VAL A 350 -12.46 -5.47 19.01
CA VAL A 350 -11.51 -5.22 20.11
C VAL A 350 -11.43 -3.73 20.50
N PHE A 351 -11.52 -2.83 19.51
CA PHE A 351 -11.33 -1.39 19.68
C PHE A 351 -12.56 -0.60 19.25
N ASN A 352 -12.71 0.59 19.85
CA ASN A 352 -13.73 1.55 19.45
C ASN A 352 -13.37 2.16 18.10
N LEU A 353 -13.88 1.55 17.01
CA LEU A 353 -13.61 1.96 15.64
C LEU A 353 -14.91 2.28 14.87
N PRO A 354 -14.85 3.16 13.85
CA PRO A 354 -15.97 3.41 12.96
C PRO A 354 -16.45 2.13 12.24
N SER A 355 -17.75 2.02 11.95
CA SER A 355 -18.25 0.93 11.10
C SER A 355 -17.71 1.05 9.66
N THR A 356 -17.65 -0.08 8.95
CA THR A 356 -17.27 -0.13 7.52
C THR A 356 -18.15 0.78 6.67
N CYS A 357 -19.47 0.77 6.90
CA CYS A 357 -20.42 1.65 6.22
C CYS A 357 -20.08 3.13 6.45
N THR A 358 -19.71 3.51 7.68
CA THR A 358 -19.28 4.89 8.00
C THR A 358 -18.04 5.28 7.19
N LEU A 359 -17.08 4.37 7.03
CA LEU A 359 -15.85 4.62 6.28
C LEU A 359 -16.10 4.68 4.76
N GLN A 360 -16.97 3.82 4.23
CA GLN A 360 -17.40 3.85 2.84
C GLN A 360 -18.14 5.17 2.52
N SER A 361 -19.03 5.63 3.40
CA SER A 361 -19.74 6.91 3.29
C SER A 361 -18.80 8.12 3.11
N ILE A 362 -17.61 8.09 3.70
CA ILE A 362 -16.60 9.14 3.54
C ILE A 362 -16.00 9.14 2.15
N LEU A 363 -15.63 7.97 1.63
CA LEU A 363 -15.13 7.83 0.26
C LEU A 363 -16.18 8.26 -0.76
N GLN A 364 -17.41 7.92 -0.45
CA GLN A 364 -18.61 8.32 -1.14
C GLN A 364 -18.84 9.86 -1.13
N THR A 365 -18.29 10.61 -0.18
CA THR A 365 -18.38 12.09 -0.21
C THR A 365 -17.50 12.70 -1.31
N VAL A 366 -16.51 11.95 -1.81
CA VAL A 366 -15.56 12.42 -2.82
C VAL A 366 -15.97 11.91 -4.20
N ASN A 367 -16.68 12.76 -4.95
CA ASN A 367 -17.14 12.48 -6.32
C ASN A 367 -16.00 12.62 -7.32
N ILE A 368 -15.27 11.53 -7.53
CA ILE A 368 -14.25 11.36 -8.57
C ILE A 368 -14.79 10.40 -9.62
N HIS A 369 -14.61 10.75 -10.89
CA HIS A 369 -15.04 10.02 -12.08
C HIS A 369 -13.89 9.99 -13.10
N PRO A 370 -13.93 9.06 -14.07
CA PRO A 370 -13.01 9.06 -15.19
C PRO A 370 -13.02 10.40 -15.94
N GLY A 371 -11.90 10.72 -16.57
CA GLY A 371 -11.60 11.99 -17.19
C GLY A 371 -11.00 13.04 -16.25
N PRO A 372 -10.86 14.30 -16.73
CA PRO A 372 -10.33 15.37 -15.91
C PRO A 372 -11.31 15.80 -14.82
N ILE A 373 -10.84 15.88 -13.58
CA ILE A 373 -11.71 16.04 -12.41
C ILE A 373 -11.97 17.55 -12.14
N PRO A 374 -13.18 18.10 -12.35
CA PRO A 374 -13.39 19.56 -12.36
C PRO A 374 -13.09 20.24 -11.02
N PHE A 375 -13.44 19.59 -9.90
CA PHE A 375 -13.16 20.16 -8.58
C PHE A 375 -11.67 20.17 -8.25
N VAL A 376 -10.91 19.18 -8.74
CA VAL A 376 -9.45 19.13 -8.62
C VAL A 376 -8.84 20.28 -9.39
N ASN A 377 -9.30 20.55 -10.62
CA ASN A 377 -8.81 21.65 -11.44
C ASN A 377 -9.01 23.01 -10.76
N ARG A 378 -10.17 23.23 -10.11
CA ARG A 378 -10.43 24.44 -9.31
C ARG A 378 -9.48 24.56 -8.11
N ARG A 379 -9.16 23.45 -7.46
CA ARG A 379 -8.19 23.39 -6.34
C ARG A 379 -6.78 23.67 -6.82
N LEU A 380 -6.38 23.09 -7.95
CA LEU A 380 -5.09 23.32 -8.59
C LEU A 380 -4.89 24.82 -8.85
N LYS A 381 -5.84 25.48 -9.52
CA LYS A 381 -5.83 26.94 -9.73
C LYS A 381 -5.60 27.74 -8.45
N LYS A 382 -6.28 27.37 -7.34
CA LYS A 382 -6.10 28.05 -6.05
C LYS A 382 -4.71 27.81 -5.45
N ARG A 383 -4.17 26.60 -5.58
CA ARG A 383 -2.85 26.26 -5.05
C ARG A 383 -1.73 26.96 -5.82
N VAL A 384 -1.85 27.02 -7.15
CA VAL A 384 -0.88 27.65 -8.05
C VAL A 384 -0.70 29.14 -7.76
N LYS A 385 -1.77 29.85 -7.38
CA LYS A 385 -1.69 31.26 -6.95
C LYS A 385 -0.78 31.48 -5.72
N LEU A 386 -0.57 30.45 -4.90
CA LEU A 386 0.26 30.50 -3.70
C LEU A 386 1.69 29.97 -3.94
N MET A 387 2.01 29.52 -5.15
CA MET A 387 3.30 28.92 -5.49
C MET A 387 4.25 29.98 -6.02
N LYS A 388 5.54 29.82 -5.69
CA LYS A 388 6.60 30.63 -6.30
C LYS A 388 6.80 30.22 -7.76
N GLU A 389 7.26 31.13 -8.64
CA GLU A 389 7.45 30.83 -10.07
C GLU A 389 8.24 29.55 -10.35
N ARG A 390 9.33 29.31 -9.60
CA ARG A 390 10.14 28.08 -9.73
C ARG A 390 9.38 26.81 -9.39
N GLU A 391 8.43 26.87 -8.46
CA GLU A 391 7.63 25.71 -8.05
C GLU A 391 6.54 25.39 -9.07
N LYS A 392 6.15 26.36 -9.90
CA LYS A 392 5.14 26.21 -10.96
C LYS A 392 5.66 25.44 -12.17
N VAL A 393 6.99 25.29 -12.31
CA VAL A 393 7.59 24.55 -13.42
C VAL A 393 7.34 23.05 -13.25
N CYS A 394 6.63 22.46 -14.21
CA CYS A 394 6.14 21.10 -14.11
C CYS A 394 6.25 20.33 -15.43
N PHE A 395 6.12 19.01 -15.32
CA PHE A 395 5.95 18.08 -16.43
C PHE A 395 4.77 17.15 -16.15
N VAL A 396 4.27 16.48 -17.19
CA VAL A 396 3.22 15.46 -17.04
C VAL A 396 3.70 14.13 -17.60
N THR A 397 3.32 13.06 -16.90
CA THR A 397 3.59 11.68 -17.29
C THR A 397 2.29 10.91 -17.36
N TRP A 398 2.26 9.87 -18.20
CA TRP A 398 1.15 8.92 -18.24
C TRP A 398 1.67 7.52 -18.52
N ASP A 399 0.97 6.53 -17.98
CA ASP A 399 1.21 5.11 -18.20
C ASP A 399 -0.12 4.38 -17.91
N GLU A 400 -0.21 3.13 -18.34
CA GLU A 400 -1.40 2.30 -18.18
C GLU A 400 -1.16 1.22 -17.12
N MET A 401 -2.20 0.87 -16.37
CA MET A 401 -2.18 -0.30 -15.49
C MET A 401 -3.29 -1.28 -15.85
N LEU A 402 -2.97 -2.57 -15.79
CA LEU A 402 -3.94 -3.64 -15.94
C LEU A 402 -4.95 -3.63 -14.79
N LEU A 403 -6.21 -3.82 -15.15
CA LEU A 403 -7.35 -4.07 -14.31
C LEU A 403 -7.81 -5.52 -14.46
N GLN A 404 -8.62 -5.98 -13.51
CA GLN A 404 -9.42 -7.18 -13.68
C GLN A 404 -10.77 -6.76 -14.25
N PRO A 405 -11.18 -7.27 -15.44
CA PRO A 405 -12.53 -7.09 -15.96
C PRO A 405 -13.55 -7.58 -14.93
N HIS A 406 -14.46 -6.69 -14.53
CA HIS A 406 -15.48 -6.96 -13.52
C HIS A 406 -16.50 -5.83 -13.54
N LEU A 407 -17.78 -6.18 -13.41
CA LEU A 407 -18.89 -5.26 -13.31
C LEU A 407 -19.32 -5.05 -11.86
N ASP A 408 -19.48 -3.78 -11.48
CA ASP A 408 -19.94 -3.39 -10.15
C ASP A 408 -21.06 -2.35 -10.29
N TYR A 409 -22.17 -2.49 -9.57
CA TYR A 409 -23.23 -1.47 -9.61
C TYR A 409 -22.97 -0.33 -8.61
N ASP A 410 -22.87 0.91 -9.11
CA ASP A 410 -22.81 2.11 -8.26
C ASP A 410 -24.22 2.68 -8.08
N THR A 411 -24.85 2.34 -6.94
CA THR A 411 -26.20 2.76 -6.57
C THR A 411 -26.39 4.28 -6.55
N ARG A 412 -25.33 5.05 -6.28
CA ARG A 412 -25.43 6.52 -6.17
C ARG A 412 -25.21 7.21 -7.51
N LYS A 413 -24.34 6.66 -8.36
CA LYS A 413 -24.22 7.11 -9.75
C LYS A 413 -25.35 6.56 -10.64
N LYS A 414 -26.11 5.57 -10.13
CA LYS A 414 -27.17 4.83 -10.86
C LYS A 414 -26.66 4.18 -12.15
N HIS A 415 -25.40 3.74 -12.20
CA HIS A 415 -24.83 3.07 -13.37
C HIS A 415 -23.94 1.90 -12.99
N ILE A 416 -23.67 1.04 -13.97
CA ILE A 416 -22.77 -0.11 -13.82
C ILE A 416 -21.34 0.34 -14.14
N LEU A 417 -20.40 0.12 -13.24
CA LEU A 417 -18.95 0.28 -13.42
C LEU A 417 -18.37 -0.98 -14.10
N GLY A 418 -17.19 -0.87 -14.72
CA GLY A 418 -16.53 -2.00 -15.37
C GLY A 418 -16.54 -1.96 -16.90
N PHE A 419 -17.24 -0.98 -17.48
CA PHE A 419 -17.15 -0.64 -18.90
C PHE A 419 -16.12 0.46 -19.15
N GLU A 420 -15.68 0.57 -20.40
CA GLU A 420 -14.94 1.73 -20.87
C GLU A 420 -15.66 3.03 -20.51
N ASP A 421 -14.90 3.94 -19.91
CA ASP A 421 -15.42 5.20 -19.41
C ASP A 421 -14.34 6.28 -19.53
N PHE A 422 -14.66 7.27 -20.36
CA PHE A 422 -13.81 8.42 -20.64
C PHE A 422 -14.32 9.70 -19.96
N GLY A 423 -15.29 9.57 -19.05
CA GLY A 423 -15.91 10.65 -18.28
C GLY A 423 -17.16 11.23 -18.94
N LYS A 424 -17.07 11.64 -20.21
CA LYS A 424 -18.23 12.14 -21.00
C LYS A 424 -18.87 11.09 -21.87
N MET A 425 -18.14 10.03 -22.17
CA MET A 425 -18.51 8.99 -23.12
C MET A 425 -18.18 7.64 -22.50
N ARG A 426 -19.09 6.68 -22.68
CA ARG A 426 -18.95 5.30 -22.24
C ARG A 426 -19.27 4.38 -23.41
N CYS A 427 -18.62 3.22 -23.46
CA CYS A 427 -18.78 2.26 -24.53
C CYS A 427 -19.10 0.87 -23.97
N ALA A 428 -19.82 0.05 -24.75
CA ALA A 428 -20.21 -1.32 -24.39
C ALA A 428 -19.04 -2.32 -24.46
N ARG A 429 -17.87 -1.97 -23.92
CA ARG A 429 -16.65 -2.79 -23.89
C ARG A 429 -16.14 -2.87 -22.46
N PHE A 430 -15.70 -4.05 -22.03
CA PHE A 430 -15.22 -4.26 -20.67
C PHE A 430 -13.85 -3.61 -20.48
N ALA A 431 -13.72 -2.80 -19.44
CA ALA A 431 -12.46 -2.15 -19.15
C ALA A 431 -11.49 -3.13 -18.47
N ASP A 432 -10.30 -3.27 -19.05
CA ASP A 432 -9.20 -4.10 -18.56
C ASP A 432 -7.92 -3.26 -18.31
N HIS A 433 -7.94 -1.96 -18.62
CA HIS A 433 -6.85 -1.02 -18.36
C HIS A 433 -7.35 0.28 -17.72
N ALA A 434 -6.52 0.88 -16.84
CA ALA A 434 -6.65 2.25 -16.38
C ALA A 434 -5.45 3.08 -16.85
N LEU A 435 -5.71 4.08 -17.70
CA LEU A 435 -4.73 5.09 -18.10
C LEU A 435 -4.74 6.23 -17.09
N VAL A 436 -3.59 6.63 -16.54
CA VAL A 436 -3.51 7.71 -15.54
C VAL A 436 -2.52 8.78 -15.98
N PHE A 437 -2.94 10.05 -15.91
CA PHE A 437 -2.08 11.22 -16.10
C PHE A 437 -1.67 11.81 -14.75
N MET A 438 -0.37 11.94 -14.52
CA MET A 438 0.20 12.50 -13.29
C MET A 438 1.10 13.69 -13.59
N VAL A 439 0.78 14.84 -12.98
CA VAL A 439 1.58 16.06 -13.07
C VAL A 439 2.60 16.13 -11.93
N HIS A 440 3.80 16.59 -12.24
CA HIS A 440 4.95 16.67 -11.32
C HIS A 440 5.65 18.02 -11.40
N GLY A 441 5.99 18.60 -10.24
CA GLY A 441 6.84 19.79 -10.15
C GLY A 441 8.32 19.43 -10.22
N ILE A 442 9.11 20.13 -11.05
CA ILE A 442 10.54 19.82 -11.25
C ILE A 442 11.38 20.18 -10.01
N GLN A 443 11.07 21.30 -9.36
CA GLN A 443 11.88 21.83 -8.25
C GLN A 443 11.76 21.00 -6.96
N SER A 444 10.54 20.82 -6.47
CA SER A 444 10.27 20.18 -5.17
C SER A 444 9.72 18.76 -5.30
N GLY A 445 9.53 18.27 -6.52
CA GLY A 445 9.01 16.93 -6.79
C GLY A 445 7.58 16.69 -6.37
N TRP A 446 6.81 17.74 -6.10
CA TRP A 446 5.40 17.58 -5.78
C TRP A 446 4.70 16.84 -6.92
N LYS A 447 3.72 15.99 -6.62
CA LYS A 447 3.00 15.22 -7.64
C LYS A 447 1.50 15.20 -7.42
N PHE A 448 0.73 14.98 -8.49
CA PHE A 448 -0.72 14.84 -8.39
C PHE A 448 -1.29 14.05 -9.59
N PRO A 449 -2.04 12.95 -9.38
CA PRO A 449 -2.76 12.28 -10.46
C PRO A 449 -3.98 13.13 -10.86
N LEU A 450 -3.92 13.73 -12.05
CA LEU A 450 -4.86 14.76 -12.50
C LEU A 450 -6.12 14.17 -13.14
N ALA A 451 -5.95 13.09 -13.91
CA ALA A 451 -7.01 12.42 -14.65
C ALA A 451 -6.72 10.92 -14.77
N TYR A 452 -7.77 10.11 -14.89
CA TYR A 452 -7.67 8.71 -15.27
C TYR A 452 -8.80 8.32 -16.23
N TYR A 453 -8.59 7.29 -17.02
CA TYR A 453 -9.57 6.79 -18.01
C TYR A 453 -9.61 5.27 -17.93
N PHE A 454 -10.79 4.67 -18.12
CA PHE A 454 -10.96 3.22 -18.20
C PHE A 454 -11.07 2.80 -19.67
N CYS A 455 -10.20 1.89 -20.09
CA CYS A 455 -10.04 1.47 -21.47
C CYS A 455 -10.16 -0.06 -21.61
N ASP A 456 -10.63 -0.50 -22.77
CA ASP A 456 -10.53 -1.87 -23.27
C ASP A 456 -9.28 -1.97 -24.17
N GLY A 457 -8.28 -2.69 -23.67
CA GLY A 457 -6.92 -2.65 -24.14
C GLY A 457 -6.25 -1.30 -23.88
N ALA A 458 -5.16 -1.06 -24.62
CA ALA A 458 -4.49 0.23 -24.54
C ALA A 458 -5.28 1.31 -25.28
N ALA A 459 -5.12 2.55 -24.83
CA ALA A 459 -5.82 3.70 -25.41
C ALA A 459 -5.55 3.83 -26.93
N GLN A 460 -6.61 4.08 -27.69
CA GLN A 460 -6.52 4.38 -29.11
C GLN A 460 -5.68 5.65 -29.33
N THR A 461 -4.83 5.66 -30.36
CA THR A 461 -3.83 6.71 -30.56
C THR A 461 -4.47 8.10 -30.67
N ASP A 462 -5.56 8.22 -31.42
CA ASP A 462 -6.23 9.51 -31.63
C ASP A 462 -6.89 10.03 -30.36
N GLN A 463 -7.49 9.12 -29.60
CA GLN A 463 -8.09 9.43 -28.31
C GLN A 463 -7.02 9.85 -27.28
N LEU A 464 -5.87 9.17 -27.26
CA LEU A 464 -4.73 9.52 -26.40
C LEU A 464 -4.20 10.92 -26.74
N VAL A 465 -4.09 11.28 -28.02
CA VAL A 465 -3.67 12.62 -28.47
C VAL A 465 -4.62 13.70 -27.95
N GLU A 466 -5.94 13.47 -28.02
CA GLU A 466 -6.95 14.40 -27.50
C GLU A 466 -6.84 14.55 -25.97
N TRP A 467 -6.65 13.45 -25.24
CA TRP A 467 -6.49 13.49 -23.79
C TRP A 467 -5.19 14.19 -23.36
N ILE A 468 -4.08 13.97 -24.07
CA ILE A 468 -2.82 14.70 -23.83
C ILE A 468 -3.04 16.21 -23.99
N LYS A 469 -3.71 16.65 -25.07
CA LYS A 469 -4.03 18.07 -25.29
C LYS A 469 -4.93 18.63 -24.19
N THR A 470 -5.97 17.89 -23.82
CA THR A 470 -6.93 18.29 -22.79
C THR A 470 -6.24 18.46 -21.43
N VAL A 471 -5.41 17.49 -21.04
CA VAL A 471 -4.64 17.52 -19.80
C VAL A 471 -3.61 18.66 -19.82
N ALA A 472 -2.87 18.82 -20.91
CA ALA A 472 -1.90 19.91 -21.06
C ALA A 472 -2.57 21.29 -20.95
N LYS A 473 -3.73 21.48 -21.62
CA LYS A 473 -4.54 22.69 -21.51
C LYS A 473 -4.97 22.97 -20.08
N ILE A 474 -5.46 21.97 -19.35
CA ILE A 474 -5.85 22.14 -17.94
C ILE A 474 -4.68 22.59 -17.06
N ILE A 475 -3.49 22.03 -17.30
CA ILE A 475 -2.27 22.39 -16.56
C ILE A 475 -1.87 23.84 -16.87
N ILE A 476 -1.80 24.23 -18.14
CA ILE A 476 -1.43 25.59 -18.57
C ILE A 476 -2.45 26.61 -18.07
N ASP A 477 -3.75 26.35 -18.27
CA ASP A 477 -4.86 27.21 -17.82
C ASP A 477 -4.94 27.32 -16.30
N SER A 478 -4.25 26.45 -15.55
CA SER A 478 -4.14 26.53 -14.10
C SER A 478 -3.09 27.55 -13.62
N GLY A 479 -2.22 28.03 -14.52
CA GLY A 479 -1.09 28.91 -14.25
C GLY A 479 0.23 28.17 -13.96
N LEU A 480 0.31 26.87 -14.29
CA LEU A 480 1.55 26.10 -14.20
C LEU A 480 2.36 26.19 -15.50
N HIS A 481 3.68 26.11 -15.38
CA HIS A 481 4.59 26.16 -16.53
C HIS A 481 4.92 24.73 -16.98
N LEU A 482 4.11 24.19 -17.91
CA LEU A 482 4.31 22.86 -18.46
C LEU A 482 5.48 22.82 -19.47
N VAL A 483 6.62 22.26 -19.06
CA VAL A 483 7.86 22.27 -19.89
C VAL A 483 8.15 20.94 -20.59
N ALA A 484 7.59 19.83 -20.10
CA ALA A 484 7.84 18.51 -20.69
C ALA A 484 6.65 17.54 -20.59
N LEU A 485 6.57 16.61 -21.55
CA LEU A 485 5.74 15.42 -21.55
C LEU A 485 6.66 14.19 -21.44
N ILE A 486 6.35 13.20 -20.59
CA ILE A 486 7.18 11.99 -20.46
C ILE A 486 6.32 10.74 -20.61
N CYS A 487 6.70 9.88 -21.56
CA CYS A 487 6.04 8.60 -21.82
C CYS A 487 7.06 7.46 -22.02
N ASN A 488 6.59 6.21 -22.02
CA ASN A 488 7.42 5.08 -22.44
C ASN A 488 7.58 5.07 -23.98
N ASP A 489 8.47 4.21 -24.48
CA ASP A 489 8.77 4.01 -25.90
C ASP A 489 7.84 2.99 -26.59
N GLY A 490 6.63 2.78 -26.06
CA GLY A 490 5.62 1.94 -26.69
C GLY A 490 5.15 2.53 -28.03
N LYS A 491 4.85 1.67 -29.01
CA LYS A 491 4.44 2.06 -30.38
C LYS A 491 3.35 3.14 -30.38
N ARG A 492 2.29 2.96 -29.57
CA ARG A 492 1.16 3.93 -29.47
C ARG A 492 1.60 5.30 -28.96
N ASN A 493 2.42 5.34 -27.91
CA ASN A 493 2.97 6.58 -27.37
C ASN A 493 3.86 7.31 -28.39
N ILE A 494 4.71 6.56 -29.10
CA ILE A 494 5.53 7.11 -30.19
C ILE A 494 4.64 7.71 -31.29
N THR A 495 3.62 6.99 -31.75
CA THR A 495 2.69 7.48 -32.77
C THR A 495 1.93 8.72 -32.30
N ALA A 496 1.44 8.73 -31.06
CA ALA A 496 0.77 9.89 -30.47
C ALA A 496 1.68 11.13 -30.41
N VAL A 497 2.92 10.96 -29.93
CA VAL A 497 3.93 12.04 -29.88
C VAL A 497 4.27 12.54 -31.28
N ASN A 498 4.42 11.65 -32.26
CA ASN A 498 4.70 12.04 -33.64
C ASN A 498 3.52 12.80 -34.27
N LYS A 499 2.28 12.38 -34.01
CA LYS A 499 1.08 13.11 -34.46
C LYS A 499 1.03 14.53 -33.87
N LEU A 500 1.26 14.65 -32.56
CA LEU A 500 1.34 15.96 -31.88
C LEU A 500 2.44 16.86 -32.43
N LYS A 501 3.62 16.29 -32.72
CA LYS A 501 4.74 17.00 -33.36
C LYS A 501 4.36 17.49 -34.77
N LEU A 502 3.71 16.65 -35.57
CA LEU A 502 3.29 17.01 -36.92
C LEU A 502 2.26 18.14 -36.91
N GLU A 503 1.28 18.08 -36.01
CA GLU A 503 0.30 19.17 -35.82
C GLU A 503 0.98 20.47 -35.39
N SER A 504 1.95 20.39 -34.48
CA SER A 504 2.72 21.55 -34.02
C SER A 504 3.57 22.16 -35.14
N ALA A 505 4.20 21.32 -35.98
CA ALA A 505 4.95 21.77 -37.15
C ALA A 505 4.05 22.51 -38.15
N LYS A 506 2.85 21.97 -38.43
CA LYS A 506 1.85 22.63 -39.28
C LYS A 506 1.39 23.97 -38.69
N LEU A 507 1.15 24.04 -37.39
CA LEU A 507 0.77 25.28 -36.71
C LEU A 507 1.88 26.35 -36.78
N LYS A 508 3.13 25.96 -36.57
CA LYS A 508 4.29 26.86 -36.65
C LYS A 508 4.53 27.35 -38.08
N SER A 509 4.41 26.46 -39.07
CA SER A 509 4.52 26.81 -40.49
C SER A 509 3.44 27.82 -40.92
N LYS A 510 2.19 27.62 -40.50
CA LYS A 510 1.10 28.60 -40.76
C LYS A 510 1.33 29.97 -40.13
N ARG A 511 2.18 30.05 -39.10
CA ARG A 511 2.55 31.29 -38.40
C ARG A 511 3.92 31.82 -38.82
N GLU A 512 4.54 31.22 -39.85
CA GLU A 512 5.90 31.56 -40.32
C GLU A 512 6.98 31.45 -39.22
N GLN A 513 6.79 30.53 -38.27
CA GLN A 513 7.70 30.29 -37.17
C GLN A 513 8.57 29.06 -37.41
N LEU A 514 9.84 29.13 -36.99
CA LEU A 514 10.74 27.99 -36.99
C LEU A 514 10.26 26.88 -36.05
N TYR A 515 10.26 25.64 -36.54
CA TYR A 515 9.85 24.46 -35.78
C TYR A 515 11.05 23.69 -35.25
N TYR A 516 11.17 23.60 -33.93
CA TYR A 516 12.30 22.95 -33.27
C TYR A 516 12.00 21.54 -32.73
N GLY A 517 10.91 20.89 -33.17
CA GLY A 517 10.58 19.52 -32.74
C GLY A 517 9.86 19.40 -31.39
N ASN A 518 9.31 20.50 -30.87
CA ASN A 518 8.54 20.56 -29.62
C ASN A 518 7.04 20.38 -29.91
N ILE A 519 6.25 20.07 -28.89
CA ILE A 519 4.78 20.01 -29.00
C ILE A 519 4.22 21.35 -28.52
N THR A 520 3.47 22.05 -29.38
CA THR A 520 2.89 23.36 -29.03
C THR A 520 1.43 23.17 -28.59
N VAL A 521 1.10 23.55 -27.35
CA VAL A 521 -0.26 23.56 -26.82
C VAL A 521 -0.50 24.90 -26.13
N ASN A 522 -1.61 25.58 -26.42
CA ASN A 522 -1.91 26.93 -25.90
C ASN A 522 -0.71 27.89 -26.00
N GLU A 523 -0.05 27.90 -27.15
CA GLU A 523 1.11 28.78 -27.45
C GLU A 523 2.38 28.49 -26.64
N GLN A 524 2.36 27.46 -25.79
CA GLN A 524 3.51 26.99 -25.04
C GLN A 524 4.16 25.79 -25.72
N ASP A 525 5.48 25.86 -25.92
CA ASP A 525 6.27 24.76 -26.47
C ASP A 525 6.68 23.79 -25.34
N ILE A 526 6.31 22.52 -25.49
CA ILE A 526 6.49 21.46 -24.51
C ILE A 526 7.45 20.41 -25.09
N ILE A 527 8.44 20.00 -24.31
CA ILE A 527 9.47 19.03 -24.75
C ILE A 527 8.96 17.59 -24.54
N PRO A 528 8.83 16.77 -25.60
CA PRO A 528 8.56 15.34 -25.42
C PRO A 528 9.85 14.59 -25.04
N LEU A 529 9.78 13.82 -23.97
CA LEU A 529 10.85 12.95 -23.46
C LEU A 529 10.35 11.50 -23.37
N TYR A 530 11.25 10.55 -23.61
CA TYR A 530 10.99 9.14 -23.36
C TYR A 530 11.66 8.68 -22.07
N ASP A 531 10.98 7.80 -21.34
CA ASP A 531 11.37 7.33 -20.02
C ASP A 531 12.73 6.58 -20.02
N PRO A 532 13.80 7.13 -19.40
CA PRO A 532 15.12 6.50 -19.44
C PRO A 532 15.18 5.05 -18.92
N PRO A 533 14.48 4.67 -17.82
CA PRO A 533 14.32 3.28 -17.39
C PRO A 533 13.77 2.34 -18.47
N HIS A 534 12.86 2.80 -19.33
CA HIS A 534 12.41 2.02 -20.48
C HIS A 534 13.44 1.95 -21.59
N LEU A 535 14.08 3.07 -21.89
CA LEU A 535 15.07 3.11 -22.96
C LEU A 535 16.26 2.17 -22.67
N ILE A 536 16.78 2.14 -21.44
CA ILE A 536 17.87 1.22 -21.07
C ILE A 536 17.42 -0.26 -21.12
N LYS A 537 16.16 -0.52 -20.75
CA LYS A 537 15.54 -1.84 -20.92
C LYS A 537 15.40 -2.21 -22.39
N GLY A 538 15.06 -1.25 -23.26
CA GLY A 538 15.01 -1.40 -24.70
C GLY A 538 16.38 -1.78 -25.28
N ILE A 539 17.47 -1.14 -24.85
CA ILE A 539 18.84 -1.51 -25.26
C ILE A 539 19.13 -2.97 -24.92
N ARG A 540 18.90 -3.38 -23.67
CA ARG A 540 19.07 -4.76 -23.23
C ARG A 540 18.22 -5.74 -24.06
N ASN A 541 16.96 -5.40 -24.31
CA ASN A 541 16.03 -6.27 -25.05
C ASN A 541 16.43 -6.43 -26.53
N ASN A 542 16.98 -5.38 -27.15
CA ASN A 542 17.46 -5.48 -28.52
C ASN A 542 18.77 -6.30 -28.57
N LEU A 543 19.69 -6.12 -27.61
CA LEU A 543 20.90 -6.94 -27.51
C LEU A 543 20.59 -8.43 -27.32
N LEU A 544 19.52 -8.79 -26.60
CA LEU A 544 19.08 -10.19 -26.47
C LEU A 544 18.68 -10.85 -27.80
N ASN A 545 18.31 -10.04 -28.80
CA ASN A 545 17.78 -10.52 -30.08
C ASN A 545 18.73 -10.28 -31.26
N GLY A 546 19.76 -9.46 -31.10
CA GLY A 546 20.76 -9.19 -32.13
C GLY A 546 21.95 -8.41 -31.58
N ASP A 547 22.93 -8.13 -32.43
CA ASP A 547 24.12 -7.38 -32.04
C ASP A 547 23.91 -5.88 -32.23
N LEU A 548 24.69 -5.07 -31.52
CA LEU A 548 24.77 -3.63 -31.73
C LEU A 548 26.06 -3.30 -32.48
N GLU A 549 25.94 -2.83 -33.71
CA GLU A 549 27.04 -2.23 -34.47
C GLU A 549 27.19 -0.76 -34.07
N PHE A 550 28.42 -0.29 -33.89
CA PHE A 550 28.71 1.08 -33.48
C PHE A 550 30.01 1.64 -34.06
N ASP A 551 30.16 2.97 -34.00
CA ASP A 551 31.31 3.72 -34.55
C ASP A 551 31.59 3.43 -36.02
N ARG A 552 30.53 3.33 -36.83
CA ARG A 552 30.62 3.23 -38.29
C ARG A 552 31.22 4.51 -38.88
N ALA A 553 32.50 4.48 -39.21
CA ALA A 553 33.16 5.44 -40.10
C ALA A 553 33.67 4.73 -41.36
N GLU A 554 33.70 5.44 -42.50
CA GLU A 554 34.25 4.88 -43.74
C GLU A 554 35.74 4.61 -43.55
N GLY A 555 36.18 3.37 -43.83
CA GLY A 555 37.57 2.93 -43.69
C GLY A 555 37.98 2.45 -42.29
N GLU A 556 37.10 2.53 -41.28
CA GLU A 556 37.38 2.01 -39.94
C GLU A 556 36.87 0.57 -39.75
N GLU A 557 37.52 -0.17 -38.85
CA GLU A 557 37.12 -1.53 -38.50
C GLU A 557 35.76 -1.53 -37.79
N GLN A 558 34.81 -2.32 -38.28
CA GLN A 558 33.49 -2.43 -37.66
C GLN A 558 33.57 -3.06 -36.27
N LYS A 559 32.91 -2.40 -35.30
CA LYS A 559 32.80 -2.83 -33.91
C LYS A 559 31.40 -3.33 -33.57
N TYR A 560 31.34 -4.37 -32.74
CA TYR A 560 30.10 -5.04 -32.38
C TYR A 560 30.02 -5.36 -30.90
N ALA A 561 28.88 -5.04 -30.28
CA ALA A 561 28.54 -5.52 -28.94
C ALA A 561 27.51 -6.64 -29.04
N SER A 562 27.79 -7.78 -28.39
CA SER A 562 26.95 -8.98 -28.48
C SER A 562 26.52 -9.49 -27.11
N TRP A 563 25.31 -10.06 -27.03
CA TRP A 563 24.83 -10.70 -25.81
C TRP A 563 25.58 -11.97 -25.46
N GLU A 564 26.12 -12.68 -26.46
CA GLU A 564 26.95 -13.87 -26.29
C GLU A 564 28.12 -13.60 -25.32
N ILE A 565 28.76 -12.44 -25.45
CA ILE A 565 29.87 -12.02 -24.60
C ILE A 565 29.43 -11.78 -23.15
N ILE A 566 28.23 -11.23 -22.95
CA ILE A 566 27.63 -11.01 -21.62
C ILE A 566 27.31 -12.37 -20.96
N GLU A 567 26.79 -13.32 -21.75
CA GLU A 567 26.53 -14.69 -21.31
C GLU A 567 27.81 -15.42 -20.94
N GLN A 568 28.84 -15.34 -21.77
CA GLN A 568 30.15 -15.92 -21.51
C GLN A 568 30.78 -15.33 -20.23
N ALA A 569 30.69 -14.02 -20.02
CA ALA A 569 31.18 -13.37 -18.80
C ALA A 569 30.48 -13.89 -17.54
N TYR A 570 29.16 -14.13 -17.62
CA TYR A 570 28.41 -14.73 -16.53
C TYR A 570 28.89 -16.15 -16.22
N HIS A 571 29.10 -16.99 -17.24
CA HIS A 571 29.62 -18.34 -17.05
C HIS A 571 31.04 -18.37 -16.47
N MET A 572 31.91 -17.44 -16.90
CA MET A 572 33.26 -17.28 -16.34
C MET A 572 33.24 -16.85 -14.86
N ASP A 573 32.26 -16.05 -14.44
CA ASP A 573 32.13 -15.61 -13.04
C ASP A 573 31.51 -16.69 -12.12
N LEU A 574 30.95 -17.77 -12.67
CA LEU A 574 30.38 -18.88 -11.88
C LEU A 574 31.43 -19.87 -11.37
N THR A 575 32.70 -19.69 -11.70
CA THR A 575 33.81 -20.60 -11.38
C THR A 575 34.02 -20.80 -9.89
N HIS A 576 33.83 -19.74 -9.09
CA HIS A 576 33.81 -19.82 -7.64
C HIS A 576 32.42 -19.45 -7.08
N ASN A 577 31.70 -20.44 -6.56
CA ASN A 577 30.36 -20.22 -5.95
C ASN A 577 30.39 -19.25 -4.76
N VAL A 578 31.52 -19.11 -4.07
CA VAL A 578 31.67 -18.29 -2.84
C VAL A 578 32.17 -16.87 -3.14
N TYR A 579 33.13 -16.69 -4.06
CA TYR A 579 33.84 -15.43 -4.29
C TYR A 579 33.62 -14.85 -5.69
N ARG A 580 32.35 -14.77 -6.10
CA ARG A 580 31.97 -14.17 -7.40
C ARG A 580 32.33 -12.68 -7.45
N LEU A 581 32.90 -12.23 -8.56
CA LEU A 581 33.17 -10.81 -8.84
C LEU A 581 31.87 -10.08 -9.25
N MET A 582 30.89 -10.80 -9.80
CA MET A 582 29.57 -10.24 -10.15
C MET A 582 28.41 -10.87 -9.36
N PRO A 583 28.39 -10.81 -8.01
CA PRO A 583 27.44 -11.55 -7.17
C PRO A 583 25.98 -11.07 -7.31
N LYS A 584 25.77 -9.88 -7.90
CA LYS A 584 24.44 -9.32 -8.19
C LYS A 584 23.83 -9.89 -9.48
N ILE A 585 24.65 -10.46 -10.36
CA ILE A 585 24.23 -11.02 -11.65
C ILE A 585 23.88 -12.50 -11.46
N THR A 586 22.66 -12.85 -11.87
CA THR A 586 22.10 -14.21 -11.75
C THR A 586 21.58 -14.67 -13.11
N ALA A 587 21.20 -15.95 -13.22
CA ALA A 587 20.60 -16.47 -14.45
C ALA A 587 19.40 -15.63 -14.96
N ASP A 588 18.57 -15.08 -14.06
CA ASP A 588 17.45 -14.17 -14.38
C ASP A 588 17.88 -12.86 -15.09
N HIS A 589 19.18 -12.54 -15.10
CA HIS A 589 19.74 -11.37 -15.75
C HIS A 589 20.21 -11.67 -17.18
N VAL A 590 20.70 -12.88 -17.43
CA VAL A 590 21.53 -13.19 -18.60
C VAL A 590 20.93 -14.29 -19.48
N ILE A 591 20.46 -15.40 -18.88
CA ILE A 591 19.95 -16.56 -19.63
C ILE A 591 18.63 -16.20 -20.30
N LYS A 592 18.62 -16.13 -21.64
CA LYS A 592 17.53 -15.59 -22.47
C LYS A 592 16.12 -16.07 -22.04
N ASN A 593 15.96 -17.37 -21.78
CA ASN A 593 14.67 -17.97 -21.39
C ASN A 593 14.24 -17.66 -19.94
N ARG A 594 15.15 -17.23 -19.08
CA ARG A 594 14.87 -16.85 -17.67
C ARG A 594 14.81 -15.33 -17.48
N VAL A 595 15.25 -14.56 -18.47
CA VAL A 595 15.33 -13.11 -18.36
C VAL A 595 13.95 -12.51 -18.14
N LYS A 596 13.81 -11.79 -17.02
CA LYS A 596 12.62 -11.00 -16.73
C LYS A 596 12.62 -9.72 -17.58
N ILE A 597 12.14 -9.81 -18.82
CA ILE A 597 12.17 -8.73 -19.84
C ILE A 597 11.53 -7.41 -19.35
N LYS A 598 10.51 -7.49 -18.48
CA LYS A 598 9.82 -6.31 -17.94
C LYS A 598 10.58 -5.62 -16.79
N LYS A 599 11.58 -6.27 -16.18
CA LYS A 599 12.27 -5.79 -14.98
C LYS A 599 13.44 -4.87 -15.35
N VAL A 600 13.35 -3.59 -14.98
CA VAL A 600 14.41 -2.59 -15.25
C VAL A 600 15.68 -2.89 -14.47
N LYS A 601 15.54 -3.30 -13.20
CA LYS A 601 16.68 -3.60 -12.32
C LYS A 601 17.68 -4.56 -12.97
N THR A 602 17.20 -5.62 -13.64
CA THR A 602 18.08 -6.60 -14.28
C THR A 602 18.80 -5.98 -15.48
N ALA A 603 18.11 -5.18 -16.30
CA ALA A 603 18.73 -4.47 -17.42
C ALA A 603 19.84 -3.51 -16.96
N THR A 604 19.58 -2.71 -15.92
CA THR A 604 20.58 -1.77 -15.38
C THR A 604 21.77 -2.46 -14.72
N GLN A 605 21.60 -3.66 -14.18
CA GLN A 605 22.69 -4.41 -13.57
C GLN A 605 23.56 -5.10 -14.62
N VAL A 606 22.96 -5.58 -15.72
CA VAL A 606 23.71 -6.14 -16.86
C VAL A 606 24.51 -5.04 -17.57
N LEU A 607 23.89 -3.90 -17.83
CA LEU A 607 24.54 -2.75 -18.47
C LEU A 607 25.21 -1.85 -17.42
N SER A 608 26.06 -2.44 -16.56
CA SER A 608 26.72 -1.72 -15.46
C SER A 608 28.24 -1.74 -15.55
N MET A 609 28.87 -0.78 -14.87
CA MET A 609 30.32 -0.72 -14.68
C MET A 609 30.93 -2.06 -14.20
N THR A 610 30.24 -2.81 -13.34
CA THR A 610 30.74 -4.08 -12.81
C THR A 610 30.82 -5.16 -13.92
N MET A 611 29.79 -5.27 -14.76
CA MET A 611 29.79 -6.21 -15.88
C MET A 611 30.83 -5.82 -16.94
N GLY A 612 30.84 -4.55 -17.35
CA GLY A 612 31.81 -4.04 -18.32
C GLY A 612 33.25 -4.19 -17.81
N GLY A 613 33.48 -3.91 -16.52
CA GLY A 613 34.78 -4.06 -15.86
C GLY A 613 35.27 -5.50 -15.86
N PHE A 614 34.40 -6.45 -15.55
CA PHE A 614 34.72 -7.87 -15.60
C PHE A 614 35.12 -8.31 -17.02
N ILE A 615 34.31 -7.98 -18.02
CA ILE A 615 34.59 -8.32 -19.42
C ILE A 615 35.93 -7.70 -19.85
N HIS A 616 36.11 -6.40 -19.64
CA HIS A 616 37.33 -5.68 -20.03
C HIS A 616 38.58 -6.25 -19.36
N HIS A 617 38.51 -6.54 -18.06
CA HIS A 617 39.62 -7.15 -17.32
C HIS A 617 40.05 -8.48 -17.95
N HIS A 618 39.09 -9.36 -18.25
CA HIS A 618 39.38 -10.68 -18.84
C HIS A 618 39.84 -10.61 -20.30
N THR A 619 39.63 -9.50 -21.01
CA THR A 619 40.27 -9.29 -22.34
C THR A 619 41.76 -8.96 -22.25
N LYS A 620 42.25 -8.51 -21.09
CA LYS A 620 43.63 -8.08 -20.86
C LYS A 620 44.51 -9.12 -20.17
N LEU A 621 43.93 -10.18 -19.60
CA LEU A 621 44.68 -11.17 -18.80
C LEU A 621 45.75 -11.92 -19.61
N GLU A 622 45.58 -12.06 -20.93
CA GLU A 622 46.63 -12.63 -21.79
C GLU A 622 47.91 -11.81 -21.83
N ASP A 623 47.84 -10.50 -21.61
CA ASP A 623 49.01 -9.63 -21.74
C ASP A 623 49.83 -9.60 -20.43
N LEU A 624 49.33 -10.22 -19.36
CA LEU A 624 49.91 -10.16 -18.00
C LEU A 624 50.39 -11.51 -17.44
N LEU A 625 49.91 -12.65 -17.95
CA LEU A 625 50.27 -13.99 -17.45
C LEU A 625 50.57 -14.93 -18.61
N LEU A 626 51.79 -15.51 -18.62
CA LEU A 626 52.28 -16.51 -19.58
C LEU A 626 51.50 -17.85 -19.56
N LEU A 627 50.47 -17.97 -18.73
CA LEU A 627 49.53 -19.10 -18.69
C LEU A 627 48.20 -18.62 -19.27
N ALA A 628 47.82 -19.24 -20.39
CA ALA A 628 46.67 -18.94 -21.24
C ALA A 628 45.47 -18.35 -20.47
N GLY A 629 44.95 -17.19 -20.92
CA GLY A 629 43.81 -16.45 -20.34
C GLY A 629 42.44 -17.18 -20.38
N CYS A 630 42.46 -18.50 -20.28
CA CYS A 630 41.32 -19.39 -20.13
C CYS A 630 40.97 -19.53 -18.65
N VAL A 631 39.69 -19.38 -18.33
CA VAL A 631 39.14 -19.63 -17.01
C VAL A 631 38.47 -21.00 -17.04
N ASN A 632 38.86 -21.92 -16.16
CA ASN A 632 38.27 -23.25 -16.06
C ASN A 632 36.88 -23.17 -15.44
N THR A 633 35.84 -23.23 -16.27
CA THR A 633 34.44 -23.16 -15.82
C THR A 633 33.80 -24.54 -15.74
N ILE A 634 32.59 -24.61 -15.16
CA ILE A 634 31.77 -25.83 -15.10
C ILE A 634 31.45 -26.34 -16.52
N ASN A 635 31.43 -25.45 -17.52
CA ASN A 635 31.17 -25.74 -18.92
C ASN A 635 32.45 -26.00 -19.73
N GLY A 636 33.60 -26.15 -19.07
CA GLY A 636 34.92 -26.27 -19.68
C GLY A 636 35.73 -24.97 -19.64
N PRO A 637 36.95 -24.95 -20.20
CA PRO A 637 37.77 -23.76 -20.27
C PRO A 637 37.13 -22.71 -21.18
N LEU A 638 36.79 -21.54 -20.61
CA LEU A 638 36.26 -20.41 -21.36
C LEU A 638 37.27 -19.28 -21.42
N LYS A 639 37.40 -18.66 -22.59
CA LYS A 639 38.29 -17.53 -22.83
C LYS A 639 37.51 -16.36 -23.41
N MET A 640 37.64 -15.19 -22.79
CA MET A 640 36.97 -13.98 -23.27
C MET A 640 37.62 -13.51 -24.60
N PRO A 641 36.86 -13.39 -25.70
CA PRO A 641 37.42 -12.95 -26.98
C PRO A 641 37.92 -11.50 -26.90
N LYS A 642 39.19 -11.25 -27.22
CA LYS A 642 39.84 -9.93 -27.07
C LYS A 642 39.06 -8.78 -27.72
N LYS A 643 38.80 -8.87 -29.04
CA LYS A 643 38.12 -7.81 -29.80
C LYS A 643 36.64 -7.69 -29.40
N LYS A 644 35.84 -8.77 -29.54
CA LYS A 644 34.41 -8.75 -29.21
C LYS A 644 34.14 -8.38 -27.74
N GLY A 645 35.01 -8.84 -26.83
CA GLY A 645 34.96 -8.50 -25.41
C GLY A 645 35.20 -7.02 -25.16
N ARG A 646 36.25 -6.44 -25.76
CA ARG A 646 36.58 -5.01 -25.64
C ARG A 646 35.44 -4.14 -26.20
N ASP A 647 34.95 -4.47 -27.39
CA ASP A 647 33.85 -3.75 -28.04
C ASP A 647 32.57 -3.79 -27.19
N THR A 648 32.23 -4.97 -26.66
CA THR A 648 31.05 -5.14 -25.79
C THR A 648 31.21 -4.37 -24.47
N ALA A 649 32.39 -4.41 -23.85
CA ALA A 649 32.67 -3.66 -22.62
C ALA A 649 32.55 -2.14 -22.85
N GLU A 650 33.05 -1.62 -23.98
CA GLU A 650 32.96 -0.22 -24.36
C GLU A 650 31.49 0.26 -24.42
N ILE A 651 30.62 -0.54 -25.03
CA ILE A 651 29.18 -0.26 -25.10
C ILE A 651 28.49 -0.34 -23.73
N ILE A 652 28.86 -1.32 -22.90
CA ILE A 652 28.30 -1.44 -21.54
C ILE A 652 28.67 -0.21 -20.72
N PHE A 653 29.93 0.24 -20.74
CA PHE A 653 30.36 1.45 -20.05
C PHE A 653 29.65 2.70 -20.58
N PHE A 654 29.47 2.80 -21.90
CA PHE A 654 28.76 3.91 -22.52
C PHE A 654 27.31 4.00 -22.00
N PHE A 655 26.56 2.89 -22.00
CA PHE A 655 25.17 2.90 -21.55
C PHE A 655 25.03 3.04 -20.02
N ASP A 656 25.98 2.54 -19.21
CA ASP A 656 26.05 2.81 -17.76
C ASP A 656 26.17 4.32 -17.50
N GLN A 657 27.13 5.00 -18.15
CA GLN A 657 27.31 6.44 -18.07
C GLN A 657 26.10 7.22 -18.61
N LEU A 658 25.54 6.77 -19.74
CA LEU A 658 24.39 7.39 -20.36
C LEU A 658 23.19 7.39 -19.43
N PHE A 659 22.86 6.23 -18.87
CA PHE A 659 21.75 6.08 -17.94
C PHE A 659 21.98 6.85 -16.64
N ASP A 660 23.20 6.84 -16.09
CA ASP A 660 23.54 7.60 -14.89
C ASP A 660 23.36 9.11 -15.10
N SER A 661 23.75 9.64 -16.28
CA SER A 661 23.62 11.06 -16.64
C SER A 661 22.17 11.58 -16.65
N VAL A 662 21.20 10.68 -16.84
CA VAL A 662 19.75 11.01 -16.86
C VAL A 662 19.00 10.41 -15.67
N ASN A 663 19.70 9.80 -14.71
CA ASN A 663 19.12 9.20 -13.51
C ASN A 663 19.84 9.62 -12.20
N GLY A 664 20.59 10.72 -12.26
CA GLY A 664 21.24 11.35 -11.12
C GLY A 664 20.25 12.01 -10.15
N HIS A 665 20.57 11.99 -8.85
CA HIS A 665 19.70 12.56 -7.80
C HIS A 665 20.45 13.20 -6.63
N THR A 666 21.73 12.85 -6.44
CA THR A 666 22.59 13.41 -5.40
C THR A 666 23.30 14.66 -5.89
N LEU A 667 23.69 15.52 -4.95
CA LEU A 667 24.60 16.64 -5.23
C LEU A 667 26.07 16.24 -5.06
N ARG A 668 26.32 15.15 -4.33
CA ARG A 668 27.66 14.57 -4.10
C ARG A 668 27.79 13.30 -4.95
N PRO A 669 28.86 13.14 -5.74
CA PRO A 669 29.01 12.02 -6.66
C PRO A 669 29.43 10.73 -5.95
N GLU A 670 28.71 9.64 -6.20
CA GLU A 670 29.29 8.27 -6.15
C GLU A 670 29.94 7.91 -7.49
N LYS A 671 29.45 8.51 -8.58
CA LYS A 671 29.96 8.43 -9.95
C LYS A 671 29.84 9.82 -10.60
N LEU A 672 30.70 10.12 -11.56
CA LEU A 672 30.84 11.45 -12.19
C LEU A 672 29.53 12.01 -12.76
N LEU A 673 28.79 11.20 -13.52
CA LEU A 673 27.54 11.61 -14.18
C LEU A 673 26.28 11.25 -13.37
N ARG A 674 26.40 10.51 -12.26
CA ARG A 674 25.25 10.10 -11.44
C ARG A 674 24.91 11.16 -10.39
N VAL A 675 24.85 12.42 -10.80
CA VAL A 675 24.60 13.58 -9.94
C VAL A 675 23.57 14.52 -10.55
N ALA A 676 23.16 15.53 -9.79
CA ALA A 676 22.33 16.59 -10.33
C ALA A 676 23.10 17.38 -11.40
N VAL A 677 22.42 17.72 -12.49
CA VAL A 677 22.93 18.59 -13.54
C VAL A 677 23.06 19.99 -12.98
N SER A 678 24.22 20.61 -13.12
CA SER A 678 24.51 21.97 -12.67
C SER A 678 25.31 22.72 -13.75
N TYR A 679 25.61 24.00 -13.52
CA TYR A 679 26.40 24.82 -14.46
C TYR A 679 27.79 24.23 -14.74
N ASN A 680 28.40 23.60 -13.73
CA ASN A 680 29.78 23.11 -13.79
C ASN A 680 29.85 21.59 -14.00
N SER A 681 28.72 20.93 -14.21
CA SER A 681 28.69 19.48 -14.39
C SER A 681 29.01 19.09 -15.83
N SER A 682 29.72 17.97 -16.03
CA SER A 682 30.12 17.45 -17.35
C SER A 682 28.97 16.89 -18.21
N HIS A 683 27.71 16.99 -17.75
CA HIS A 683 26.55 16.44 -18.46
C HIS A 683 26.37 17.01 -19.86
N LEU A 684 26.55 18.32 -20.06
CA LEU A 684 26.30 18.94 -21.39
C LEU A 684 27.30 18.47 -22.44
N GLU A 685 28.58 18.38 -22.07
CA GLU A 685 29.66 17.87 -22.92
C GLU A 685 29.44 16.39 -23.23
N PHE A 686 29.19 15.58 -22.19
CA PHE A 686 28.90 14.16 -22.34
C PHE A 686 27.66 13.91 -23.22
N TRP A 687 26.60 14.68 -23.06
CA TRP A 687 25.39 14.53 -23.87
C TRP A 687 25.64 14.86 -25.34
N GLU A 688 26.54 15.78 -25.64
CA GLU A 688 26.92 16.07 -27.03
C GLU A 688 27.68 14.92 -27.67
N THR A 689 28.68 14.37 -26.97
CA THR A 689 29.44 13.21 -27.45
C THR A 689 28.55 11.96 -27.55
N ALA A 690 27.66 11.74 -26.57
CA ALA A 690 26.70 10.65 -26.58
C ALA A 690 25.73 10.71 -27.76
N ILE A 691 25.21 11.89 -28.12
CA ILE A 691 24.36 12.04 -29.31
C ILE A 691 25.12 11.68 -30.59
N LYS A 692 26.40 12.08 -30.71
CA LYS A 692 27.24 11.73 -31.88
C LYS A 692 27.45 10.21 -31.95
N LYS A 693 27.77 9.57 -30.82
CA LYS A 693 27.97 8.13 -30.74
C LYS A 693 26.70 7.34 -31.08
N LEU A 694 25.56 7.70 -30.48
CA LEU A 694 24.26 7.03 -30.74
C LEU A 694 23.81 7.09 -32.20
N ARG A 695 24.17 8.15 -32.95
CA ARG A 695 23.85 8.25 -34.39
C ARG A 695 24.64 7.27 -35.25
N ARG A 696 25.80 6.83 -34.77
CA ARG A 696 26.68 5.86 -35.42
C ARG A 696 26.37 4.42 -34.99
N MET A 697 25.27 4.20 -34.28
CA MET A 697 24.84 2.88 -33.79
C MET A 697 23.65 2.35 -34.59
N ARG A 698 23.61 1.04 -34.83
CA ARG A 698 22.42 0.33 -35.30
C ARG A 698 22.40 -1.11 -34.81
N PHE A 699 21.20 -1.65 -34.62
CA PHE A 699 21.03 -3.06 -34.30
C PHE A 699 21.02 -3.90 -35.58
N ILE A 700 21.68 -5.05 -35.52
CA ILE A 700 21.82 -5.98 -36.64
C ILE A 700 21.56 -7.41 -36.19
N ASP A 701 21.19 -8.27 -37.12
CA ASP A 701 21.07 -9.70 -36.84
C ASP A 701 22.45 -10.29 -36.51
N SER A 702 22.48 -11.23 -35.57
CA SER A 702 23.74 -11.80 -35.11
C SER A 702 24.41 -12.72 -36.13
N LYS A 703 23.65 -13.31 -37.07
CA LYS A 703 24.14 -14.25 -38.08
C LYS A 703 24.49 -13.55 -39.39
N ASP A 704 23.50 -12.90 -40.02
CA ASP A 704 23.66 -12.35 -41.37
C ASP A 704 24.12 -10.88 -41.39
N LYS A 705 24.23 -10.26 -40.20
CA LYS A 705 24.63 -8.86 -40.00
C LYS A 705 23.74 -7.85 -40.75
N SER A 706 22.55 -8.28 -41.17
CA SER A 706 21.56 -7.41 -41.79
C SER A 706 20.97 -6.45 -40.75
N PRO A 707 20.59 -5.22 -41.14
CA PRO A 707 19.97 -4.28 -40.22
C PRO A 707 18.65 -4.82 -39.66
N LEU A 708 18.51 -4.86 -38.34
CA LEU A 708 17.23 -5.17 -37.71
C LEU A 708 16.26 -4.02 -37.97
N ARG A 709 15.14 -4.33 -38.64
CA ARG A 709 14.05 -3.36 -38.82
C ARG A 709 13.54 -2.93 -37.43
N ASP A 710 13.27 -1.63 -37.28
CA ASP A 710 12.47 -1.06 -36.19
C ASP A 710 13.08 -0.86 -34.79
N SER A 711 14.40 -0.72 -34.64
CA SER A 711 14.93 -0.26 -33.35
C SER A 711 14.83 1.27 -33.18
N THR A 712 13.66 1.75 -32.76
CA THR A 712 13.43 3.18 -32.47
C THR A 712 14.11 3.65 -31.18
N VAL A 713 14.59 2.73 -30.34
CA VAL A 713 15.17 3.03 -29.02
C VAL A 713 16.37 3.98 -29.10
N LEU A 714 17.26 3.81 -30.08
CA LEU A 714 18.43 4.69 -30.27
C LEU A 714 18.01 6.10 -30.68
N LYS A 715 17.02 6.21 -31.58
CA LYS A 715 16.41 7.49 -31.97
C LYS A 715 15.76 8.16 -30.76
N ASN A 716 15.04 7.39 -29.94
CA ASN A 716 14.39 7.87 -28.73
C ASN A 716 15.39 8.33 -27.66
N TRP A 717 16.52 7.64 -27.49
CA TRP A 717 17.64 8.12 -26.67
C TRP A 717 18.18 9.47 -27.16
N ILE A 718 18.42 9.62 -28.47
CA ILE A 718 18.88 10.89 -29.05
C ILE A 718 17.86 12.00 -28.78
N TYR A 719 16.56 11.74 -28.98
CA TYR A 719 15.50 12.70 -28.70
C TYR A 719 15.47 13.09 -27.22
N THR A 720 15.51 12.12 -26.31
CA THR A 720 15.50 12.36 -24.87
C THR A 720 16.70 13.21 -24.46
N ILE A 721 17.92 12.89 -24.89
CA ILE A 721 19.13 13.65 -24.51
C ILE A 721 19.08 15.08 -25.05
N LYS A 722 18.66 15.27 -26.31
CA LYS A 722 18.41 16.62 -26.85
C LYS A 722 17.36 17.36 -26.03
N GLY A 723 16.32 16.68 -25.58
CA GLY A 723 15.29 17.21 -24.70
C GLY A 723 15.83 17.63 -23.34
N PHE A 724 16.68 16.82 -22.70
CA PHE A 724 17.37 17.17 -21.44
C PHE A 724 18.26 18.41 -21.60
N ARG A 725 19.02 18.52 -22.70
CA ARG A 725 19.81 19.73 -23.03
C ARG A 725 18.93 20.97 -23.11
N LYS A 726 17.85 20.91 -23.90
CA LYS A 726 16.89 22.02 -24.05
C LYS A 726 16.21 22.37 -22.73
N LEU A 727 15.78 21.36 -21.97
CA LEU A 727 15.13 21.53 -20.68
C LEU A 727 16.05 22.26 -19.71
N TRP A 728 17.34 21.91 -19.65
CA TRP A 728 18.28 22.62 -18.80
C TRP A 728 18.38 24.11 -19.14
N ILE A 729 18.39 24.47 -20.43
CA ILE A 729 18.36 25.87 -20.87
C ILE A 729 17.09 26.58 -20.39
N ILE A 730 15.92 25.93 -20.48
CA ILE A 730 14.65 26.50 -19.98
C ILE A 730 14.71 26.69 -18.47
N LEU A 731 15.18 25.69 -17.72
CA LEU A 731 15.26 25.74 -16.26
C LEU A 731 16.21 26.85 -15.76
N LYS A 732 17.28 27.15 -16.49
CA LYS A 732 18.16 28.30 -16.20
C LYS A 732 17.40 29.62 -16.25
N LYS A 733 16.49 29.81 -17.22
CA LYS A 733 15.63 31.02 -17.31
C LYS A 733 14.74 31.17 -16.09
N TYR A 734 14.30 30.06 -15.48
CA TYR A 734 13.57 30.03 -14.22
C TYR A 734 14.49 30.03 -12.99
N GLN A 735 15.78 30.37 -13.11
CA GLN A 735 16.73 30.47 -11.98
C GLN A 735 16.87 29.16 -11.18
N PHE A 736 16.84 28.00 -11.85
CA PHE A 736 17.21 26.73 -11.24
C PHE A 736 18.72 26.65 -11.03
N LYS A 737 19.15 26.20 -9.84
CA LYS A 737 20.57 26.00 -9.52
C LYS A 737 21.09 24.65 -10.01
N TYR A 738 20.23 23.64 -9.98
CA TYR A 738 20.51 22.29 -10.43
C TYR A 738 19.21 21.63 -10.90
N LEU A 739 19.32 20.60 -11.73
CA LEU A 739 18.26 19.68 -12.11
C LEU A 739 18.62 18.30 -11.58
N LYS A 740 17.67 17.56 -10.98
CA LYS A 740 17.86 16.16 -10.59
C LYS A 740 17.22 15.26 -11.67
N PRO A 741 18.00 14.72 -12.63
CA PRO A 741 17.43 14.01 -13.78
C PRO A 741 16.53 12.84 -13.42
N ARG A 742 16.77 12.15 -12.29
CA ARG A 742 15.95 11.06 -11.77
C ARG A 742 14.46 11.40 -11.64
N ILE A 743 14.10 12.67 -11.49
CA ILE A 743 12.70 13.06 -11.39
C ILE A 743 11.96 12.96 -12.73
N LEU A 744 12.67 13.06 -13.85
CA LEU A 744 12.12 13.09 -15.20
C LEU A 744 11.97 11.68 -15.77
N ASN A 745 11.19 10.86 -15.06
CA ASN A 745 10.90 9.48 -15.43
C ASN A 745 9.48 9.08 -14.99
N GLN A 746 9.05 7.85 -15.30
CA GLN A 746 7.72 7.34 -14.96
C GLN A 746 7.66 6.56 -13.63
N ASP A 747 8.75 6.48 -12.86
CA ASP A 747 8.82 5.65 -11.65
C ASP A 747 7.80 6.08 -10.59
N SER A 748 7.58 7.39 -10.41
CA SER A 748 6.60 7.93 -9.46
C SER A 748 5.17 7.48 -9.76
N LEU A 749 4.81 7.37 -11.05
CA LEU A 749 3.52 6.86 -11.51
C LEU A 749 3.41 5.34 -11.32
N ARG A 750 4.50 4.61 -11.57
CA ARG A 750 4.56 3.16 -11.33
C ARG A 750 4.47 2.79 -9.85
N HIS A 751 5.10 3.59 -8.99
CA HIS A 751 4.91 3.48 -7.55
C HIS A 751 3.45 3.73 -7.17
N PHE A 752 2.79 4.72 -7.76
CA PHE A 752 1.36 4.95 -7.54
C PHE A 752 0.50 3.74 -7.95
N PHE A 753 0.79 3.10 -9.08
CA PHE A 753 0.13 1.84 -9.46
C PHE A 753 0.42 0.71 -8.47
N GLY A 754 1.66 0.59 -8.00
CA GLY A 754 2.02 -0.36 -6.95
C GLY A 754 1.24 -0.13 -5.65
N GLN A 755 1.01 1.13 -5.27
CA GLN A 755 0.18 1.49 -4.12
C GLN A 755 -1.28 1.11 -4.33
N ILE A 756 -1.85 1.37 -5.51
CA ILE A 756 -3.22 0.94 -5.84
C ILE A 756 -3.34 -0.59 -5.72
N LYS A 757 -2.45 -1.35 -6.36
CA LYS A 757 -2.46 -2.82 -6.28
C LYS A 757 -2.28 -3.35 -4.85
N SER A 758 -1.50 -2.65 -4.03
CA SER A 758 -1.32 -3.03 -2.61
C SER A 758 -2.58 -2.86 -1.76
N LEU A 759 -3.52 -2.02 -2.19
CA LEU A 759 -4.82 -1.83 -1.53
C LEU A 759 -5.90 -2.78 -2.08
N SER A 760 -5.61 -3.48 -3.18
CA SER A 760 -6.49 -4.48 -3.79
C SER A 760 -6.39 -5.85 -3.11
N LYS A 761 -7.44 -6.66 -3.24
CA LYS A 761 -7.46 -8.03 -2.70
C LYS A 761 -6.29 -8.85 -3.28
N ARG A 762 -5.57 -9.56 -2.40
CA ARG A 762 -4.46 -10.48 -2.77
C ARG A 762 -3.35 -9.85 -3.64
N TYR A 763 -3.14 -8.53 -3.61
CA TYR A 763 -2.15 -7.83 -4.45
C TYR A 763 -2.35 -8.03 -5.97
N GLY A 764 -3.57 -8.38 -6.39
CA GLY A 764 -3.94 -8.59 -7.79
C GLY A 764 -4.13 -7.29 -8.58
N ASN A 765 -4.60 -7.43 -9.82
CA ASN A 765 -5.09 -6.28 -10.59
C ASN A 765 -6.46 -5.85 -10.03
N PRO A 766 -6.69 -4.56 -9.74
CA PRO A 766 -7.97 -4.08 -9.23
C PRO A 766 -9.08 -4.18 -10.28
N THR A 767 -10.33 -4.32 -9.83
CA THR A 767 -11.51 -3.96 -10.65
C THR A 767 -11.62 -2.44 -10.82
N CYS A 768 -12.49 -1.96 -11.72
CA CYS A 768 -12.76 -0.53 -11.85
C CYS A 768 -13.22 0.12 -10.52
N ALA A 769 -14.11 -0.55 -9.77
CA ALA A 769 -14.58 -0.06 -8.48
C ALA A 769 -13.46 -0.04 -7.42
N GLU A 770 -12.63 -1.08 -7.37
CA GLU A 770 -11.47 -1.13 -6.49
C GLU A 770 -10.43 -0.06 -6.82
N PHE A 771 -10.19 0.19 -8.12
CA PHE A 771 -9.31 1.26 -8.60
C PHE A 771 -9.83 2.63 -8.13
N GLU A 772 -11.10 2.97 -8.40
CA GLU A 772 -11.67 4.26 -7.99
C GLU A 772 -11.61 4.46 -6.48
N SER A 773 -11.92 3.40 -5.72
CA SER A 773 -11.84 3.44 -4.27
C SER A 773 -10.40 3.71 -3.80
N SER A 774 -9.43 2.98 -4.33
CA SER A 774 -8.01 3.10 -3.99
C SER A 774 -7.46 4.48 -4.37
N PHE A 775 -7.82 4.98 -5.55
CA PHE A 775 -7.48 6.31 -6.02
C PHE A 775 -7.97 7.40 -5.06
N LYS A 776 -9.24 7.34 -4.62
CA LYS A 776 -9.81 8.27 -3.63
C LYS A 776 -9.04 8.24 -2.30
N ILE A 777 -8.75 7.04 -1.78
CA ILE A 777 -8.04 6.85 -0.51
C ILE A 777 -6.64 7.47 -0.57
N LEU A 778 -5.88 7.17 -1.62
CA LEU A 778 -4.52 7.68 -1.79
C LEU A 778 -4.51 9.21 -1.84
N LEU A 779 -5.49 9.84 -2.49
CA LEU A 779 -5.62 11.30 -2.53
C LEU A 779 -6.07 11.94 -1.20
N ILE A 780 -6.80 11.21 -0.36
CA ILE A 780 -7.20 11.65 0.99
C ILE A 780 -6.00 11.53 1.95
N ASN A 781 -5.25 10.43 1.84
CA ASN A 781 -4.18 10.03 2.76
C ASN A 781 -2.78 10.53 2.36
N ASN A 782 -2.68 11.50 1.45
CA ASN A 782 -1.39 12.03 0.98
C ASN A 782 -0.45 10.95 0.40
N LEU A 783 -1.00 9.95 -0.28
CA LEU A 783 -0.28 8.78 -0.81
C LEU A 783 0.44 7.95 0.29
N SER A 784 0.00 8.05 1.54
CA SER A 784 0.55 7.22 2.63
C SER A 784 0.04 5.78 2.47
N SER A 785 0.86 4.91 1.86
CA SER A 785 0.67 3.46 1.96
C SER A 785 1.48 2.90 3.13
N PRO A 786 1.08 1.79 3.77
CA PRO A 786 1.96 1.09 4.68
C PRO A 786 3.25 0.73 3.94
N ARG A 787 4.39 1.05 4.55
CA ARG A 787 5.71 0.78 3.99
C ARG A 787 5.89 -0.74 3.93
N THR A 788 6.14 -1.30 2.76
CA THR A 788 6.72 -2.64 2.68
C THR A 788 8.11 -2.58 3.32
N VAL A 789 8.34 -3.41 4.32
CA VAL A 789 9.55 -3.46 5.20
C VAL A 789 10.85 -3.80 4.42
N GLY A 790 10.82 -3.86 3.08
CA GLY A 790 11.98 -4.20 2.23
C GLY A 790 12.64 -3.05 1.45
N ASN A 791 12.04 -1.85 1.36
CA ASN A 791 12.53 -0.76 0.49
C ASN A 791 13.16 0.41 1.27
N HIS A 792 14.05 0.12 2.22
CA HIS A 792 14.54 1.10 3.20
C HIS A 792 15.56 2.15 2.70
N SER A 793 15.84 2.30 1.40
CA SER A 793 16.83 3.31 0.97
C SER A 793 16.63 4.02 -0.37
N GLN A 794 15.68 3.63 -1.24
CA GLN A 794 15.58 4.21 -2.60
C GLN A 794 14.43 5.21 -2.83
N ASN A 795 13.50 5.36 -1.88
CA ASN A 795 12.24 6.10 -2.09
C ASN A 795 12.19 7.51 -1.48
N LYS A 796 13.33 8.11 -1.09
CA LYS A 796 13.38 9.47 -0.52
C LYS A 796 13.06 10.60 -1.52
N MET A 797 12.83 10.30 -2.80
CA MET A 797 12.71 11.30 -3.88
C MET A 797 11.33 11.39 -4.53
N ASP A 798 10.37 10.56 -4.13
CA ASP A 798 8.97 10.79 -4.48
C ASP A 798 8.46 11.97 -3.65
N GLY A 799 8.42 13.17 -4.24
CA GLY A 799 7.93 14.34 -3.53
C GLY A 799 6.45 14.20 -3.14
N PRO A 800 5.97 15.04 -2.21
CA PRO A 800 4.65 14.89 -1.62
C PRO A 800 3.52 15.14 -2.63
N LEU A 801 2.31 14.69 -2.30
CA LEU A 801 1.14 15.09 -3.05
C LEU A 801 0.98 16.62 -2.99
N LEU A 802 0.67 17.28 -4.11
CA LEU A 802 0.57 18.75 -4.16
C LEU A 802 -0.46 19.30 -3.16
N PHE A 803 -1.58 18.61 -2.98
CA PHE A 803 -2.57 18.85 -1.94
C PHE A 803 -3.41 17.60 -1.67
N THR A 804 -3.91 17.46 -0.44
CA THR A 804 -4.81 16.36 -0.05
C THR A 804 -6.28 16.72 -0.25
N LEU A 805 -7.11 15.69 -0.48
CA LEU A 805 -8.57 15.85 -0.56
C LEU A 805 -9.26 15.87 0.82
N LYS A 806 -8.52 15.59 1.90
CA LYS A 806 -9.01 15.63 3.30
C LYS A 806 -9.82 16.89 3.63
N ARG A 807 -9.32 18.07 3.25
CA ARG A 807 -9.99 19.36 3.54
C ARG A 807 -11.30 19.56 2.78
N LEU A 808 -11.57 18.79 1.72
CA LEU A 808 -12.85 18.84 1.01
C LEU A 808 -13.95 18.12 1.79
N ILE A 809 -13.62 16.97 2.38
CA ILE A 809 -14.57 16.21 3.21
C ILE A 809 -15.04 17.09 4.39
N TYR A 810 -14.12 17.85 4.99
CA TYR A 810 -14.45 18.79 6.07
C TYR A 810 -15.50 19.85 5.68
N ARG A 811 -15.46 20.34 4.42
CA ARG A 811 -16.44 21.33 3.93
C ARG A 811 -17.77 20.69 3.58
N ALA A 812 -17.75 19.50 2.96
CA ALA A 812 -18.97 18.76 2.63
C ALA A 812 -19.76 18.39 3.90
N GLN A 813 -19.08 17.94 4.96
CA GLN A 813 -19.72 17.64 6.25
C GLN A 813 -20.37 18.88 6.88
N ARG A 814 -19.68 20.03 6.89
CA ARG A 814 -20.24 21.27 7.44
C ARG A 814 -21.45 21.83 6.68
N MET A 815 -21.59 21.53 5.39
CA MET A 815 -22.79 21.93 4.63
C MET A 815 -23.94 20.93 4.81
N ASN A 816 -23.62 19.66 5.04
CA ASN A 816 -24.63 18.62 5.35
C ASN A 816 -25.20 18.75 6.77
N ASP A 817 -24.45 19.28 7.74
CA ASP A 817 -24.98 19.54 9.10
C ASP A 817 -26.00 20.70 9.13
N ASN A 818 -26.04 21.56 8.10
CA ASN A 818 -26.95 22.71 8.00
C ASN A 818 -28.16 22.46 7.07
N GLY A 819 -28.29 21.27 6.48
CA GLY A 819 -29.39 20.93 5.59
C GLY A 819 -29.84 19.50 5.84
N MET A 820 -31.05 19.35 6.40
CA MET A 820 -31.81 18.11 6.33
C MET A 820 -31.83 17.65 4.88
N ARG A 821 -31.12 16.56 4.57
CA ARG A 821 -31.31 15.81 3.33
C ARG A 821 -31.70 14.39 3.65
N GLU A 822 -32.98 14.13 3.38
CA GLU A 822 -33.48 12.84 2.90
C GLU A 822 -32.64 12.43 1.67
N ASN A 823 -31.73 11.48 1.86
CA ASN A 823 -31.31 10.63 0.77
C ASN A 823 -31.85 9.25 1.11
N LEU A 824 -32.57 8.61 0.19
CA LEU A 824 -32.83 7.18 0.24
C LEU A 824 -31.48 6.46 0.29
N GLN A 825 -31.01 6.15 1.50
CA GLN A 825 -29.96 5.15 1.69
C GLN A 825 -30.62 3.80 1.50
N ILE A 826 -30.69 3.36 0.24
CA ILE A 826 -30.76 1.92 -0.03
C ILE A 826 -29.46 1.38 0.57
N SER A 827 -29.57 0.72 1.73
CA SER A 827 -28.45 0.06 2.40
C SER A 827 -27.69 -0.77 1.37
N ASP A 828 -26.36 -0.66 1.35
CA ASP A 828 -25.48 -1.48 0.51
C ASP A 828 -26.00 -2.92 0.57
N MET A 829 -26.32 -3.47 -0.60
CA MET A 829 -26.75 -4.86 -0.72
C MET A 829 -25.57 -5.75 -0.38
N GLU A 830 -25.41 -6.10 0.89
CA GLU A 830 -24.81 -7.37 1.26
C GLU A 830 -25.81 -8.44 0.79
N ILE A 831 -25.71 -8.79 -0.49
CA ILE A 831 -26.21 -10.08 -0.96
C ILE A 831 -25.25 -11.07 -0.30
N ASP A 832 -25.67 -11.66 0.82
CA ASP A 832 -25.12 -12.95 1.23
C ASP A 832 -25.17 -13.84 -0.02
N LYS A 833 -24.00 -14.40 -0.38
CA LYS A 833 -23.76 -15.18 -1.61
C LYS A 833 -25.05 -15.84 -2.12
N PRO A 834 -25.37 -15.75 -3.42
CA PRO A 834 -26.57 -16.38 -3.94
C PRO A 834 -26.58 -17.86 -3.51
N LEU A 835 -27.59 -18.22 -2.73
CA LEU A 835 -27.98 -19.62 -2.58
C LEU A 835 -28.16 -20.18 -3.98
N ASP A 836 -27.71 -21.42 -4.15
CA ASP A 836 -27.69 -22.21 -5.36
C ASP A 836 -28.74 -21.86 -6.43
N THR A 837 -28.23 -21.88 -7.65
CA THR A 837 -28.91 -21.82 -8.94
C THR A 837 -30.18 -22.68 -9.00
N THR A 838 -31.34 -22.07 -8.74
CA THR A 838 -32.59 -22.24 -9.52
C THR A 838 -33.69 -21.28 -9.03
N HIS A 839 -34.10 -20.34 -9.89
CA HIS A 839 -35.46 -19.77 -9.99
C HIS A 839 -36.30 -19.46 -8.73
N ASN A 840 -35.73 -19.09 -7.58
CA ASN A 840 -36.56 -18.72 -6.44
C ASN A 840 -36.95 -17.24 -6.46
N TYR A 841 -37.70 -16.81 -7.49
CA TYR A 841 -38.29 -15.47 -7.60
C TYR A 841 -39.05 -15.07 -6.33
N ILE A 842 -39.62 -16.06 -5.64
CA ILE A 842 -40.31 -15.90 -4.35
C ILE A 842 -39.36 -15.34 -3.29
N ASN A 843 -38.15 -15.90 -3.14
CA ASN A 843 -37.16 -15.39 -2.17
C ASN A 843 -36.74 -13.95 -2.47
N ILE A 844 -36.57 -13.60 -3.75
CA ILE A 844 -36.23 -12.22 -4.16
C ILE A 844 -37.38 -11.29 -3.81
N CYS A 845 -38.61 -11.65 -4.17
CA CYS A 845 -39.80 -10.87 -3.83
C CYS A 845 -39.94 -10.71 -2.31
N ASN A 846 -39.67 -11.77 -1.53
CA ASN A 846 -39.75 -11.72 -0.06
C ASN A 846 -38.73 -10.74 0.51
N SER A 847 -37.52 -10.71 -0.04
CA SER A 847 -36.48 -9.75 0.33
C SER A 847 -36.86 -8.31 -0.03
N ILE A 848 -37.44 -8.08 -1.22
CA ILE A 848 -37.96 -6.78 -1.64
C ILE A 848 -39.07 -6.31 -0.68
N ALA A 849 -40.08 -7.15 -0.43
CA ALA A 849 -41.19 -6.86 0.45
C ALA A 849 -40.71 -6.55 1.87
N ALA A 850 -39.82 -7.38 2.44
CA ALA A 850 -39.26 -7.16 3.76
C ALA A 850 -38.49 -5.84 3.88
N ARG A 851 -37.75 -5.43 2.85
CA ARG A 851 -37.02 -4.15 2.83
C ARG A 851 -37.95 -2.95 2.76
N ILE A 852 -38.96 -3.01 1.90
CA ILE A 852 -39.96 -1.93 1.78
C ILE A 852 -40.73 -1.76 3.09
N LEU A 853 -41.14 -2.86 3.73
CA LEU A 853 -41.88 -2.82 4.99
C LEU A 853 -41.01 -2.40 6.19
N ASN A 854 -39.69 -2.50 6.08
CA ASN A 854 -38.75 -2.00 7.08
C ASN A 854 -38.31 -0.54 6.85
N ASP A 855 -38.68 0.09 5.73
CA ASP A 855 -38.42 1.51 5.49
C ASP A 855 -39.15 2.36 6.53
N SER A 856 -38.45 3.30 7.17
CA SER A 856 -38.99 4.14 8.24
C SER A 856 -40.26 4.91 7.87
N ARG A 857 -40.49 5.16 6.57
CA ARG A 857 -41.67 5.87 6.06
C ARG A 857 -42.89 4.97 5.89
N ILE A 858 -42.69 3.69 5.61
CA ILE A 858 -43.78 2.70 5.37
C ILE A 858 -44.03 1.82 6.60
N LYS A 859 -43.05 1.73 7.48
CA LYS A 859 -43.08 0.88 8.67
C LYS A 859 -44.35 1.12 9.49
N GLY A 860 -45.16 0.08 9.66
CA GLY A 860 -46.43 0.13 10.40
C GLY A 860 -47.68 0.32 9.53
N CYS A 861 -47.55 0.49 8.20
CA CYS A 861 -48.69 0.56 7.30
C CYS A 861 -49.25 -0.83 6.97
N ASN A 862 -50.43 -1.15 7.51
CA ASN A 862 -51.11 -2.43 7.27
C ASN A 862 -51.55 -2.60 5.80
N ILE A 863 -51.90 -1.51 5.11
CA ILE A 863 -52.28 -1.55 3.68
C ILE A 863 -51.08 -1.98 2.84
N CYS A 864 -49.92 -1.35 3.01
CA CYS A 864 -48.70 -1.74 2.31
C CYS A 864 -48.28 -3.18 2.62
N LYS A 865 -48.46 -3.63 3.88
CA LYS A 865 -48.20 -5.02 4.27
C LYS A 865 -49.09 -5.99 3.51
N ASN A 866 -50.40 -5.74 3.47
CA ASN A 866 -51.36 -6.62 2.78
C ASN A 866 -51.18 -6.60 1.25
N LEU A 867 -50.74 -5.48 0.67
CA LEU A 867 -50.43 -5.40 -0.76
C LEU A 867 -49.20 -6.25 -1.12
N LEU A 868 -48.14 -6.21 -0.31
CA LEU A 868 -46.86 -6.86 -0.62
C LEU A 868 -46.74 -8.31 -0.14
N THR A 869 -47.52 -8.72 0.87
CA THR A 869 -47.41 -10.06 1.50
C THR A 869 -48.75 -10.78 1.57
N SER A 870 -48.73 -12.12 1.50
CA SER A 870 -49.90 -12.97 1.74
C SER A 870 -49.97 -13.40 3.22
N THR A 871 -51.18 -13.53 3.76
CA THR A 871 -51.42 -13.79 5.20
C THR A 871 -51.37 -15.28 5.58
N VAL A 872 -50.72 -16.13 4.79
CA VAL A 872 -50.76 -17.59 4.96
C VAL A 872 -49.42 -18.08 5.52
N LYS A 873 -49.36 -18.20 6.87
CA LYS A 873 -48.24 -18.68 7.73
C LYS A 873 -47.27 -17.59 8.26
N SER A 874 -46.56 -17.96 9.33
CA SER A 874 -45.64 -17.13 10.14
C SER A 874 -44.42 -16.55 9.41
N ASP A 875 -44.21 -16.95 8.15
CA ASP A 875 -43.12 -16.46 7.30
C ASP A 875 -43.67 -15.41 6.31
N LEU A 876 -42.91 -14.33 6.06
CA LEU A 876 -43.28 -13.32 5.04
C LEU A 876 -43.24 -13.97 3.64
N ILE A 877 -44.40 -14.39 3.13
CA ILE A 877 -44.56 -14.83 1.75
C ILE A 877 -45.08 -13.67 0.92
N SER A 878 -44.42 -13.37 -0.20
CA SER A 878 -44.80 -12.30 -1.12
C SER A 878 -46.14 -12.58 -1.80
N ASN A 879 -46.90 -11.52 -2.04
CA ASN A 879 -48.14 -11.60 -2.80
C ASN A 879 -47.90 -12.11 -4.23
N GLU A 880 -48.81 -12.91 -4.77
CA GLU A 880 -48.80 -13.41 -6.15
C GLU A 880 -48.70 -12.28 -7.19
N HIS A 881 -49.33 -11.12 -6.92
CA HIS A 881 -49.23 -9.94 -7.77
C HIS A 881 -47.79 -9.40 -7.87
N LEU A 882 -47.06 -9.35 -6.75
CA LEU A 882 -45.64 -8.93 -6.73
C LEU A 882 -44.77 -9.92 -7.51
N LEU A 883 -45.05 -11.22 -7.37
CA LEU A 883 -44.32 -12.27 -8.07
C LEU A 883 -44.55 -12.21 -9.58
N LYS A 884 -45.79 -12.04 -10.04
CA LYS A 884 -46.13 -11.86 -11.46
C LYS A 884 -45.45 -10.62 -12.02
N MET A 885 -45.57 -9.50 -11.32
CA MET A 885 -44.94 -8.23 -11.69
C MET A 885 -43.41 -8.36 -11.80
N PHE A 886 -42.75 -9.09 -10.89
CA PHE A 886 -41.32 -9.33 -10.98
C PHE A 886 -40.92 -10.15 -12.22
N LYS A 887 -41.70 -11.18 -12.58
CA LYS A 887 -41.45 -11.99 -13.78
C LYS A 887 -41.61 -11.16 -15.06
N ASP A 888 -42.66 -10.34 -15.13
CA ASP A 888 -42.91 -9.46 -16.27
C ASP A 888 -41.78 -8.42 -16.40
N ALA A 889 -41.36 -7.83 -15.28
CA ALA A 889 -40.21 -6.93 -15.24
C ALA A 889 -38.90 -7.62 -15.71
N ASP A 890 -38.58 -8.82 -15.21
CA ASP A 890 -37.35 -9.54 -15.59
C ASP A 890 -37.29 -9.78 -17.11
N ASN A 891 -38.43 -10.07 -17.76
CA ASN A 891 -38.53 -10.22 -19.22
C ASN A 891 -38.27 -8.91 -19.97
N ILE A 892 -38.93 -7.82 -19.56
CA ILE A 892 -38.75 -6.48 -20.16
C ILE A 892 -37.29 -6.03 -20.03
N LEU A 893 -36.73 -6.17 -18.82
CA LEU A 893 -35.36 -5.76 -18.53
C LEU A 893 -34.33 -6.59 -19.32
N ARG A 894 -34.57 -7.90 -19.51
CA ARG A 894 -33.70 -8.76 -20.34
C ARG A 894 -33.54 -8.25 -21.76
N GLN A 895 -34.62 -7.78 -22.36
CA GLN A 895 -34.59 -7.25 -23.72
C GLN A 895 -33.85 -5.91 -23.79
N ARG A 896 -33.92 -5.10 -22.72
CA ARG A 896 -33.35 -3.74 -22.71
C ARG A 896 -31.90 -3.68 -22.25
N MET A 897 -31.49 -4.53 -21.31
CA MET A 897 -30.26 -4.41 -20.54
C MET A 897 -29.00 -4.24 -21.41
N SER A 898 -28.83 -5.07 -22.44
CA SER A 898 -27.66 -5.05 -23.32
C SER A 898 -27.46 -3.69 -24.02
N SER A 899 -28.55 -2.97 -24.29
CA SER A 899 -28.51 -1.67 -24.96
C SER A 899 -28.19 -0.49 -24.04
N VAL A 900 -28.37 -0.65 -22.72
CA VAL A 900 -28.26 0.45 -21.73
C VAL A 900 -27.23 0.23 -20.63
N CYS A 901 -26.67 -0.98 -20.51
CA CYS A 901 -25.80 -1.39 -19.39
C CYS A 901 -24.56 -0.49 -19.21
N TYR A 902 -24.01 0.04 -20.30
CA TYR A 902 -22.83 0.90 -20.31
C TYR A 902 -23.15 2.39 -20.19
N MET A 903 -24.41 2.80 -20.29
CA MET A 903 -24.80 4.20 -20.29
C MET A 903 -24.60 4.86 -18.92
N HIS A 904 -24.56 6.20 -18.89
CA HIS A 904 -24.74 6.90 -17.63
C HIS A 904 -26.20 6.76 -17.18
N HIS A 905 -26.43 6.59 -15.87
CA HIS A 905 -27.77 6.45 -15.29
C HIS A 905 -28.59 5.25 -15.81
N THR A 906 -27.94 4.13 -16.13
CA THR A 906 -28.58 2.85 -16.53
C THR A 906 -29.82 2.52 -15.71
N ALA A 907 -29.74 2.63 -14.38
CA ALA A 907 -30.89 2.28 -13.53
C ALA A 907 -32.09 3.20 -13.77
N LEU A 908 -31.88 4.51 -14.01
CA LEU A 908 -32.97 5.44 -14.30
C LEU A 908 -33.62 5.12 -15.67
N MET A 909 -32.82 4.73 -16.66
CA MET A 909 -33.35 4.32 -17.96
C MET A 909 -34.22 3.06 -17.84
N LEU A 910 -33.77 2.08 -17.06
CA LEU A 910 -34.53 0.87 -16.79
C LEU A 910 -35.78 1.14 -15.93
N GLU A 911 -35.69 1.99 -14.91
CA GLU A 911 -36.83 2.47 -14.11
C GLU A 911 -37.90 3.06 -15.04
N THR A 912 -37.50 3.93 -15.98
CA THR A 912 -38.40 4.56 -16.96
C THR A 912 -39.08 3.53 -17.85
N GLU A 913 -38.35 2.52 -18.32
CA GLU A 913 -38.91 1.44 -19.14
C GLU A 913 -40.01 0.67 -18.39
N LEU A 914 -39.78 0.34 -17.11
CA LEU A 914 -40.78 -0.33 -16.29
C LEU A 914 -42.01 0.55 -16.05
N TYR A 915 -41.83 1.85 -15.79
CA TYR A 915 -42.95 2.77 -15.63
C TYR A 915 -43.83 2.89 -16.88
N MET A 916 -43.25 2.75 -18.07
CA MET A 916 -43.98 2.87 -19.34
C MET A 916 -44.72 1.59 -19.72
N GLN A 917 -44.22 0.42 -19.33
CA GLN A 917 -44.74 -0.87 -19.79
C GLN A 917 -45.55 -1.65 -18.76
N MET A 918 -45.47 -1.30 -17.46
CA MET A 918 -46.07 -2.09 -16.39
C MET A 918 -47.34 -1.47 -15.80
N ASP A 919 -48.30 -2.32 -15.45
CA ASP A 919 -49.44 -1.92 -14.65
C ASP A 919 -49.08 -1.84 -13.15
N LEU A 920 -49.08 -0.62 -12.62
CA LEU A 920 -48.80 -0.32 -11.22
C LEU A 920 -50.06 0.04 -10.41
N LEU A 921 -51.26 -0.09 -10.98
CA LEU A 921 -52.51 0.34 -10.34
C LEU A 921 -52.80 -0.43 -9.05
N TRP A 922 -52.35 -1.68 -8.95
CA TRP A 922 -52.53 -2.52 -7.76
C TRP A 922 -51.73 -2.04 -6.53
N LEU A 923 -50.67 -1.23 -6.71
CA LEU A 923 -49.88 -0.63 -5.62
C LEU A 923 -50.54 0.64 -5.05
N ASN A 924 -51.85 0.59 -4.78
CA ASN A 924 -52.61 1.76 -4.34
C ASN A 924 -52.76 1.83 -2.82
N CYS A 925 -51.82 2.50 -2.16
CA CYS A 925 -51.94 2.87 -0.75
C CYS A 925 -52.28 4.35 -0.60
N GLN A 926 -53.38 4.70 0.06
CA GLN A 926 -53.82 6.10 0.22
C GLN A 926 -52.75 7.02 0.82
N GLN A 927 -51.88 6.49 1.70
CA GLN A 927 -50.81 7.25 2.36
C GLN A 927 -49.48 7.23 1.59
N HIS A 928 -49.22 6.21 0.78
CA HIS A 928 -47.89 5.94 0.21
C HIS A 928 -47.90 5.64 -1.30
N ASN A 929 -48.97 5.95 -2.04
CA ASN A 929 -49.17 5.50 -3.43
C ASN A 929 -47.97 5.74 -4.35
N SER A 930 -47.52 7.00 -4.51
CA SER A 930 -46.37 7.33 -5.36
C SER A 930 -45.08 6.73 -4.84
N PHE A 931 -44.86 6.82 -3.54
CA PHE A 931 -43.64 6.40 -2.88
C PHE A 931 -43.45 4.87 -2.87
N LEU A 932 -44.53 4.11 -2.74
CA LEU A 932 -44.55 2.66 -2.80
C LEU A 932 -44.18 2.16 -4.20
N LYS A 933 -44.75 2.77 -5.25
CA LYS A 933 -44.41 2.46 -6.64
C LYS A 933 -42.93 2.69 -6.94
N GLU A 934 -42.41 3.83 -6.48
CA GLU A 934 -40.98 4.17 -6.63
C GLU A 934 -40.07 3.15 -5.96
N LEU A 935 -40.36 2.78 -4.71
CA LEU A 935 -39.56 1.79 -4.00
C LEU A 935 -39.60 0.42 -4.67
N VAL A 936 -40.79 -0.06 -5.03
CA VAL A 936 -40.95 -1.37 -5.65
C VAL A 936 -40.15 -1.44 -6.96
N ILE A 937 -40.32 -0.47 -7.86
CA ILE A 937 -39.57 -0.44 -9.12
C ILE A 937 -38.07 -0.31 -8.85
N SER A 938 -37.64 0.60 -7.97
CA SER A 938 -36.22 0.80 -7.70
C SER A 938 -35.57 -0.45 -7.15
N TYR A 939 -36.21 -1.16 -6.21
CA TYR A 939 -35.69 -2.43 -5.71
C TYR A 939 -35.61 -3.50 -6.80
N ILE A 940 -36.65 -3.66 -7.63
CA ILE A 940 -36.63 -4.61 -8.76
C ILE A 940 -35.45 -4.33 -9.68
N ILE A 941 -35.24 -3.07 -10.08
CA ILE A 941 -34.13 -2.66 -10.93
C ILE A 941 -32.79 -2.95 -10.27
N VAL A 942 -32.61 -2.58 -9.00
CA VAL A 942 -31.36 -2.80 -8.28
C VAL A 942 -31.04 -4.31 -8.20
N PHE A 943 -32.02 -5.14 -7.82
CA PHE A 943 -31.85 -6.59 -7.78
C PHE A 943 -31.51 -7.17 -9.16
N TYR A 944 -32.22 -6.73 -10.21
CA TYR A 944 -31.97 -7.16 -11.57
C TYR A 944 -30.55 -6.80 -12.04
N ILE A 945 -30.10 -5.56 -11.79
CA ILE A 945 -28.75 -5.11 -12.15
C ILE A 945 -27.69 -5.95 -11.44
N TYR A 946 -27.84 -6.21 -10.14
CA TYR A 946 -26.88 -7.07 -9.41
C TYR A 946 -26.84 -8.48 -9.99
N LYS A 947 -28.00 -9.13 -10.17
CA LYS A 947 -28.11 -10.46 -10.79
C LYS A 947 -27.43 -10.50 -12.17
N TRP A 948 -27.64 -9.46 -12.97
CA TRP A 948 -27.03 -9.37 -14.29
C TRP A 948 -25.51 -9.16 -14.23
N CYS A 949 -25.02 -8.29 -13.33
CA CYS A 949 -23.58 -8.09 -13.14
C CYS A 949 -22.90 -9.37 -12.68
N ASP A 950 -23.48 -10.07 -11.70
CA ASP A 950 -22.95 -11.33 -11.18
C ASP A 950 -22.87 -12.39 -12.29
N GLY A 951 -23.95 -12.57 -13.07
CA GLY A 951 -23.93 -13.51 -14.20
C GLY A 951 -22.89 -13.18 -15.27
N ILE A 952 -22.63 -11.89 -15.55
CA ILE A 952 -21.54 -11.50 -16.46
C ILE A 952 -20.17 -11.72 -15.81
N ASN A 953 -20.03 -11.44 -14.52
CA ASN A 953 -18.79 -11.64 -13.78
C ASN A 953 -18.38 -13.12 -13.75
N ASP A 954 -19.33 -14.04 -13.57
CA ASP A 954 -19.10 -15.49 -13.58
C ASP A 954 -18.55 -15.96 -14.94
N ILE A 955 -19.04 -15.36 -16.03
CA ILE A 955 -18.52 -15.59 -17.39
C ILE A 955 -17.10 -15.02 -17.51
N LEU A 956 -16.85 -13.81 -17.00
CA LEU A 956 -15.54 -13.15 -17.07
C LEU A 956 -14.45 -13.85 -16.23
N THR A 957 -14.82 -14.49 -15.13
CA THR A 957 -13.89 -15.22 -14.25
C THR A 957 -13.63 -16.66 -14.68
N GLY A 958 -14.40 -17.19 -15.64
CA GLY A 958 -14.28 -18.57 -16.10
C GLY A 958 -14.77 -19.60 -15.08
N GLU A 959 -15.58 -19.20 -14.11
CA GLU A 959 -16.16 -20.13 -13.12
C GLU A 959 -17.31 -20.97 -13.72
N HIS A 960 -17.77 -20.63 -14.92
CA HIS A 960 -18.80 -21.37 -15.66
C HIS A 960 -18.36 -22.73 -16.22
N ASP A 961 -17.05 -22.96 -16.41
CA ASP A 961 -16.52 -24.22 -16.99
C ASP A 961 -16.36 -25.35 -15.94
N ASN A 962 -16.63 -25.10 -14.66
CA ASN A 962 -16.53 -26.10 -13.58
C ASN A 962 -17.89 -26.61 -13.07
N LEU A 963 -18.99 -26.23 -13.73
CA LEU A 963 -20.37 -26.59 -13.34
C LEU A 963 -21.20 -27.18 -14.50
N SER A 964 -20.53 -27.64 -15.57
CA SER A 964 -21.16 -28.41 -16.66
C SER A 964 -21.01 -29.91 -16.45
#